data_AF-A0A0L6JGZ3-F1
#
_entry.id   AF-A0A0L6JGZ3-F1
#
_cell.length_a   1.000
_cell.length_b   1.000
_cell.length_c   1.000
_cell.angle_alpha   90.00
_cell.angle_beta   90.00
_cell.angle_gamma   90.00
#
_symmetry.space_group_name_H-M   'P 1'
#
loop_
_entity.id
_entity.type
_entity.pdbx_description
1 polymer ?
#
loop_
_entity_poly.entity_id
_entity_poly.type
_entity_poly.pdbx_seq_one_letter_code
_entity_poly.pdbx_strand_id
1 'polypeptide(L)'
;MEKVNNKNIDLTKGIYIPSIECNWLYKAYKDYIDYENKKKKEGFKEDIKDKKDNNYIVEEKYLDKLLNCKIDWSFELMENNILLDKINIIEVKETKKNKEGIEEEVVVKLYTLDIVNVKYTKKYKNKTKKMKKNKKGIEKEVIVNYSKSTKQLRDWSYESGFVFNGKKMTNWKRSGGKARIGEDLFILDSIVSECLDWSRMDLKFNNPLSIAAIRAYESLPLSSAFTSIDIPEPHKSILVIDDFNSKFSLNMSQTWLENKELHTATKLTEESNSIWDGQGLLSNEIFNSNELTIGHGNMLLRNRLTKINGISCKIELYYRDYCEANGLDYDTFTVKDIAGRTIYVKDILLITTPSALKIEKFNDRVLEEEGYKQYGKHAWLYYYLDNCGNRYAVCKVDKPSKYEDGKNVLSYQMVNTIPFSKEQLSELVKPEIAYVEKLKDDLNFFLAEVNKNIEDDEDTLNFEKIENLINDDDNKIRISKNTDVTGAFTVMCKHNPNFANTSVFKEFRRSFIKAYVEELRQGKIKISGDYCIANGNVIEMLKATTGDFDGKTSTLKCNQIFCSRFKENELVVGFRNPHVNISNIGTHIVVNVPEIRRYFACTANQVFLNSIDYPTLSLYQGEDFDIDSNLITNEPCIIDACLNVDKTVTAISVNKIKESDSNKQELTPENMSKVDHIISKNYIGDVINLSQEINSKFNHYKYNKINTDKLGLLFDLSSRCSSMSCCEIDKAKKSFEDLNINKEIKKIKNTEGLFDLVDKELDTRRIKPYFFKFIGDNKAKKQRRISNRKHREKIDLPIIINYCKENKIEIIKEIKDNGKIKYNIDKIKELKKNDIKLKKLLKDNDKIQEEWEDKMYDKLIDTPMNWLELELDNIKDAESIPTMQVIQLIKKSHKVANEQKVNKVIEAIKALNDNIKNYKTNDNLVWMEKVNKIKQSKLNTCKEIKKIKLNKADLSGILIEGLNSIKKNKKIDTKSSIESILLEILFQVYGIGLLTMFKNGGDSQEEKEVKTK
;
A
#
# COMPACT_ATOMS: atom_id res chain seq x y z
N MET A 1 11.19 26.62 -23.14
CA MET A 1 11.70 25.63 -22.17
C MET A 1 13.20 25.84 -22.10
N GLU A 2 13.66 26.64 -21.14
CA GLU A 2 15.11 26.79 -20.90
C GLU A 2 15.61 25.58 -20.11
N LYS A 3 16.79 25.06 -20.47
CA LYS A 3 17.51 24.09 -19.63
C LYS A 3 17.89 24.81 -18.34
N VAL A 4 17.20 24.53 -17.25
CA VAL A 4 17.61 24.98 -15.92
C VAL A 4 18.81 24.14 -15.51
N ASN A 5 19.81 24.77 -14.89
CA ASN A 5 20.92 24.03 -14.31
C ASN A 5 20.39 23.23 -13.11
N ASN A 6 20.38 21.90 -13.21
CA ASN A 6 19.71 21.02 -12.24
C ASN A 6 20.27 21.16 -10.81
N LYS A 7 21.48 21.70 -10.64
CA LYS A 7 22.12 21.92 -9.33
C LYS A 7 21.40 22.93 -8.42
N ASN A 8 20.52 23.76 -8.96
CA ASN A 8 19.76 24.76 -8.18
C ASN A 8 18.29 24.36 -7.94
N ILE A 9 17.88 23.15 -8.33
CA ILE A 9 16.50 22.68 -8.18
C ILE A 9 16.35 22.01 -6.81
N ASP A 10 15.34 22.40 -6.04
CA ASP A 10 14.97 21.72 -4.80
C ASP A 10 14.33 20.35 -5.11
N LEU A 11 15.11 19.28 -4.94
CA LEU A 11 14.69 17.91 -5.20
C LEU A 11 13.98 17.24 -4.02
N THR A 12 13.78 17.93 -2.88
CA THR A 12 13.14 17.34 -1.68
C THR A 12 11.71 16.86 -1.97
N LYS A 13 11.01 17.54 -2.90
CA LYS A 13 9.68 17.13 -3.37
C LYS A 13 9.71 15.90 -4.28
N GLY A 14 10.88 15.39 -4.68
CA GLY A 14 11.08 14.28 -5.61
C GLY A 14 10.68 14.61 -7.06
N ILE A 15 10.93 13.68 -7.98
CA ILE A 15 10.75 13.86 -9.42
C ILE A 15 9.68 12.89 -9.94
N TYR A 16 8.60 13.42 -10.52
CA TYR A 16 7.59 12.60 -11.18
C TYR A 16 8.12 12.03 -12.50
N ILE A 17 7.80 10.76 -12.76
CA ILE A 17 8.22 10.04 -13.97
C ILE A 17 7.04 9.35 -14.65
N PRO A 18 7.05 9.19 -15.98
CA PRO A 18 6.06 8.41 -16.70
C PRO A 18 5.99 6.97 -16.22
N SER A 19 4.76 6.47 -16.03
CA SER A 19 4.49 5.07 -15.68
C SER A 19 3.63 4.41 -16.75
N ILE A 20 4.23 3.55 -17.56
CA ILE A 20 3.67 3.11 -18.84
C ILE A 20 3.61 1.59 -18.90
N GLU A 21 2.49 1.06 -19.39
CA GLU A 21 2.39 -0.37 -19.69
C GLU A 21 3.21 -0.70 -20.94
N CYS A 22 4.08 -1.70 -20.85
CA CYS A 22 5.02 -2.07 -21.91
C CYS A 22 4.33 -2.41 -23.24
N ASN A 23 3.07 -2.87 -23.22
CA ASN A 23 2.31 -3.15 -24.42
C ASN A 23 2.05 -1.90 -25.29
N TRP A 24 2.06 -0.68 -24.74
CA TRP A 24 1.95 0.56 -25.51
C TRP A 24 3.27 0.95 -26.18
N LEU A 25 4.38 0.78 -25.47
CA LEU A 25 5.73 0.97 -26.02
C LEU A 25 5.96 0.00 -27.19
N TYR A 26 5.61 -1.28 -26.98
CA TYR A 26 5.69 -2.30 -28.02
C TYR A 26 4.76 -2.03 -29.20
N LYS A 27 3.59 -1.42 -28.96
CA LYS A 27 2.68 -1.04 -30.04
C LYS A 27 3.32 0.03 -30.94
N ALA A 28 3.92 1.07 -30.37
CA ALA A 28 4.63 2.10 -31.13
C ALA A 28 5.75 1.47 -31.99
N TYR A 29 6.54 0.57 -31.40
CA TYR A 29 7.54 -0.21 -32.13
C TYR A 29 6.94 -1.03 -33.27
N LYS A 30 5.84 -1.73 -33.02
CA LYS A 30 5.23 -2.61 -34.00
C LYS A 30 4.62 -1.82 -35.17
N ASP A 31 3.99 -0.70 -34.88
CA ASP A 31 3.38 0.17 -35.89
C ASP A 31 4.46 0.74 -36.84
N TYR A 32 5.66 1.06 -36.34
CA TYR A 32 6.82 1.43 -37.17
C TYR A 32 7.30 0.28 -38.06
N ILE A 33 7.54 -0.89 -37.48
CA ILE A 33 8.02 -2.06 -38.24
C ILE A 33 7.02 -2.46 -39.34
N ASP A 34 5.72 -2.38 -39.07
CA ASP A 34 4.69 -2.68 -40.06
C ASP A 34 4.65 -1.64 -41.19
N TYR A 35 4.90 -0.36 -40.88
CA TYR A 35 5.06 0.70 -41.88
C TYR A 35 6.29 0.46 -42.77
N GLU A 36 7.46 0.21 -42.18
CA GLU A 36 8.70 -0.04 -42.93
C GLU A 36 8.59 -1.27 -43.85
N ASN A 37 7.94 -2.33 -43.39
CA ASN A 37 7.69 -3.52 -44.21
C ASN A 37 6.73 -3.26 -45.37
N LYS A 38 5.70 -2.41 -45.20
CA LYS A 38 4.82 -2.00 -46.30
C LYS A 38 5.56 -1.16 -47.32
N LYS A 39 6.34 -0.17 -46.85
CA LYS A 39 7.18 0.68 -47.71
C LYS A 39 8.11 -0.16 -48.60
N LYS A 40 8.77 -1.18 -48.04
CA LYS A 40 9.63 -2.11 -48.79
C LYS A 40 8.89 -2.98 -49.81
N LYS A 41 7.61 -3.31 -49.59
CA LYS A 41 6.83 -4.19 -50.47
C LYS A 41 6.11 -3.46 -51.60
N GLU A 42 5.60 -2.26 -51.32
CA GLU A 42 4.71 -1.54 -52.23
C GLU A 42 5.42 -0.42 -53.01
N GLY A 43 6.73 -0.23 -52.81
CA GLY A 43 7.55 0.68 -53.63
C GLY A 43 7.15 2.16 -53.58
N PHE A 44 6.37 2.57 -52.57
CA PHE A 44 5.83 3.92 -52.46
C PHE A 44 6.95 4.98 -52.32
N LYS A 45 6.96 5.93 -53.26
CA LYS A 45 7.60 7.25 -53.17
C LYS A 45 6.51 8.28 -52.87
N GLU A 46 6.18 8.52 -51.61
CA GLU A 46 5.35 9.68 -51.24
C GLU A 46 5.74 10.21 -49.86
N ASP A 47 5.94 11.53 -49.80
CA ASP A 47 6.24 12.32 -48.60
C ASP A 47 5.00 12.41 -47.70
N ILE A 48 4.78 11.40 -46.87
CA ILE A 48 3.83 11.50 -45.76
C ILE A 48 4.55 12.11 -44.56
N LYS A 49 4.21 13.36 -44.25
CA LYS A 49 4.79 14.22 -43.19
C LYS A 49 4.64 13.71 -41.75
N ASP A 50 4.03 12.56 -41.49
CA ASP A 50 3.94 11.98 -40.15
C ASP A 50 4.89 10.78 -40.04
N LYS A 51 6.15 11.07 -39.71
CA LYS A 51 7.16 10.04 -39.38
C LYS A 51 6.65 9.21 -38.21
N LYS A 52 6.15 8.00 -38.48
CA LYS A 52 6.00 6.97 -37.45
C LYS A 52 7.37 6.41 -37.13
N ASP A 53 8.23 7.18 -36.47
CA ASP A 53 9.49 6.65 -35.97
C ASP A 53 9.18 5.58 -34.91
N ASN A 54 10.13 4.68 -34.61
CA ASN A 54 10.06 3.63 -33.58
C ASN A 54 9.93 4.19 -32.14
N ASN A 55 9.11 5.20 -31.96
CA ASN A 55 9.18 6.17 -30.89
C ASN A 55 7.80 6.35 -30.28
N TYR A 56 7.68 6.09 -28.99
CA TYR A 56 6.50 6.47 -28.24
C TYR A 56 6.60 7.96 -27.88
N ILE A 57 5.76 8.79 -28.47
CA ILE A 57 5.69 10.23 -28.19
C ILE A 57 4.57 10.49 -27.18
N VAL A 58 4.90 11.21 -26.11
CA VAL A 58 3.91 11.63 -25.12
C VAL A 58 3.09 12.78 -25.68
N GLU A 59 1.80 12.58 -25.83
CA GLU A 59 0.88 13.68 -26.14
C GLU A 59 0.64 14.51 -24.88
N GLU A 60 0.79 15.83 -24.98
CA GLU A 60 0.69 16.79 -23.86
C GLU A 60 -0.59 16.61 -23.02
N LYS A 61 -1.74 16.39 -23.68
CA LYS A 61 -3.04 16.13 -23.03
C LYS A 61 -3.09 14.87 -22.14
N TYR A 62 -2.09 13.99 -22.24
CA TYR A 62 -1.96 12.78 -21.45
C TYR A 62 -0.78 12.82 -20.47
N LEU A 63 0.05 13.87 -20.50
CA LEU A 63 1.26 13.98 -19.68
C LEU A 63 0.96 13.77 -18.19
N ASP A 64 0.01 14.51 -17.63
CA ASP A 64 -0.35 14.38 -16.21
C ASP A 64 -0.87 13.00 -15.82
N LYS A 65 -1.51 12.28 -16.76
CA LYS A 65 -1.98 10.91 -16.51
C LYS A 65 -0.83 9.91 -16.48
N LEU A 66 0.22 10.16 -17.27
CA LEU A 66 1.40 9.31 -17.35
C LEU A 66 2.33 9.54 -16.16
N LEU A 67 2.44 10.79 -15.67
CA LEU A 67 3.22 11.19 -14.50
C LEU A 67 2.57 10.76 -13.17
N ASN A 68 2.43 9.44 -12.99
CA ASN A 68 1.82 8.83 -11.80
C ASN A 68 2.77 7.93 -11.00
N CYS A 69 4.05 7.88 -11.38
CA CYS A 69 5.13 7.34 -10.56
C CYS A 69 6.08 8.48 -10.19
N LYS A 70 6.87 8.28 -9.13
CA LYS A 70 7.75 9.28 -8.55
C LYS A 70 9.04 8.60 -8.13
N ILE A 71 10.17 9.26 -8.42
CA ILE A 71 11.43 9.01 -7.75
C ILE A 71 11.45 9.98 -6.57
N ASP A 72 11.28 9.44 -5.38
CA ASP A 72 11.31 10.24 -4.17
C ASP A 72 12.71 10.79 -3.92
N TRP A 73 12.77 11.85 -3.10
CA TRP A 73 14.05 12.30 -2.57
C TRP A 73 14.73 11.13 -1.87
N SER A 74 15.99 10.88 -2.21
CA SER A 74 16.67 9.63 -1.93
C SER A 74 18.18 9.82 -2.09
N PHE A 75 18.98 8.89 -1.59
CA PHE A 75 20.45 8.98 -1.71
C PHE A 75 20.91 9.11 -3.18
N GLU A 76 20.20 8.45 -4.11
CA GLU A 76 20.43 8.59 -5.54
C GLU A 76 20.28 10.05 -6.01
N LEU A 77 19.23 10.75 -5.58
CA LEU A 77 19.01 12.15 -5.95
C LEU A 77 19.88 13.13 -5.16
N MET A 78 20.50 12.70 -4.06
CA MET A 78 21.41 13.53 -3.26
C MET A 78 22.83 13.50 -3.84
N GLU A 79 23.33 12.30 -4.20
CA GLU A 79 24.78 12.08 -4.41
C GLU A 79 25.14 11.61 -5.83
N ASN A 80 24.17 11.18 -6.66
CA ASN A 80 24.47 10.74 -8.03
C ASN A 80 24.50 11.92 -9.01
N ASN A 81 25.63 12.64 -9.05
CA ASN A 81 25.83 13.77 -9.97
C ASN A 81 25.71 13.37 -11.46
N ILE A 82 26.10 12.14 -11.82
CA ILE A 82 25.98 11.65 -13.21
C ILE A 82 24.51 11.65 -13.65
N LEU A 83 23.62 11.20 -12.77
CA LEU A 83 22.18 11.22 -13.01
C LEU A 83 21.69 12.66 -13.16
N LEU A 84 21.98 13.51 -12.17
CA LEU A 84 21.44 14.86 -12.10
C LEU A 84 21.95 15.76 -13.22
N ASP A 85 23.21 15.65 -13.62
CA ASP A 85 23.80 16.52 -14.64
C ASP A 85 23.31 16.18 -16.06
N LYS A 86 22.82 14.95 -16.28
CA LYS A 86 22.50 14.43 -17.63
C LYS A 86 21.01 14.22 -17.92
N ILE A 87 20.13 14.22 -16.91
CA ILE A 87 18.68 14.19 -17.13
C ILE A 87 18.09 15.59 -17.29
N ASN A 88 17.00 15.71 -18.02
CA ASN A 88 16.24 16.96 -18.12
C ASN A 88 15.11 16.98 -17.09
N ILE A 89 15.21 17.84 -16.08
CA ILE A 89 14.16 18.06 -15.08
C ILE A 89 13.36 19.30 -15.50
N ILE A 90 12.03 19.19 -15.45
CA ILE A 90 11.10 20.25 -15.82
C ILE A 90 10.31 20.66 -14.58
N GLU A 91 10.33 21.97 -14.28
CA GLU A 91 9.52 22.58 -13.23
C GLU A 91 8.14 22.96 -13.78
N VAL A 92 7.10 22.53 -13.07
CA VAL A 92 5.75 23.03 -13.25
C VAL A 92 5.52 24.09 -12.17
N LYS A 93 5.32 25.33 -12.60
CA LYS A 93 5.07 26.48 -11.73
C LYS A 93 3.58 26.84 -11.75
N GLU A 94 3.07 27.22 -10.60
CA GLU A 94 1.75 27.84 -10.46
C GLU A 94 1.90 29.20 -9.80
N THR A 95 1.17 30.19 -10.31
CA THR A 95 1.05 31.49 -9.66
C THR A 95 0.17 31.35 -8.41
N LYS A 96 0.75 31.58 -7.24
CA LYS A 96 0.05 31.62 -5.96
C LYS A 96 0.17 33.02 -5.35
N LYS A 97 -0.88 33.48 -4.67
CA LYS A 97 -0.81 34.71 -3.88
C LYS A 97 -0.20 34.40 -2.51
N ASN A 98 0.85 35.11 -2.13
CA ASN A 98 1.45 35.00 -0.81
C ASN A 98 0.51 35.59 0.27
N LYS A 99 0.95 35.57 1.54
CA LYS A 99 0.14 36.07 2.68
C LYS A 99 -0.21 37.56 2.57
N GLU A 100 0.54 38.32 1.78
CA GLU A 100 0.37 39.76 1.53
C GLU A 100 -0.43 40.05 0.25
N GLY A 101 -0.87 39.02 -0.47
CA GLY A 101 -1.67 39.14 -1.69
C GLY A 101 -0.86 39.35 -2.97
N ILE A 102 0.47 39.28 -2.90
CA ILE A 102 1.40 39.40 -4.04
C ILE A 102 1.46 38.06 -4.78
N GLU A 103 1.41 38.12 -6.11
CA GLU A 103 1.50 36.93 -6.97
C GLU A 103 2.96 36.47 -7.08
N GLU A 104 3.21 35.23 -6.68
CA GLU A 104 4.51 34.56 -6.74
C GLU A 104 4.39 33.24 -7.52
N GLU A 105 5.40 32.93 -8.34
CA GLU A 105 5.49 31.63 -8.98
C GLU A 105 6.06 30.59 -8.02
N VAL A 106 5.28 29.55 -7.73
CA VAL A 106 5.69 28.45 -6.86
C VAL A 106 5.82 27.18 -7.67
N VAL A 107 6.96 26.49 -7.54
CA VAL A 107 7.14 25.15 -8.12
C VAL A 107 6.22 24.16 -7.39
N VAL A 108 5.24 23.64 -8.11
CA VAL A 108 4.27 22.67 -7.58
C VAL A 108 4.63 21.23 -7.91
N LYS A 109 5.42 21.01 -8.96
CA LYS A 109 5.76 19.66 -9.43
C LYS A 109 7.04 19.68 -10.25
N LEU A 110 7.93 18.72 -9.99
CA LEU A 110 9.08 18.41 -10.84
C LEU A 110 8.80 17.14 -11.63
N TYR A 111 9.16 17.09 -12.90
CA TYR A 111 9.09 15.84 -13.66
C TYR A 111 10.23 15.70 -14.65
N THR A 112 10.49 14.46 -15.06
CA THR A 112 11.38 14.15 -16.18
C THR A 112 10.76 13.12 -17.10
N LEU A 113 11.11 13.17 -18.39
CA LEU A 113 10.76 12.15 -19.38
C LEU A 113 11.96 11.23 -19.69
N ASP A 114 13.09 11.45 -19.01
CA ASP A 114 14.36 10.74 -19.23
C ASP A 114 14.48 9.48 -18.38
N ILE A 115 13.50 9.24 -17.50
CA ILE A 115 13.33 8.03 -16.71
C ILE A 115 11.89 7.57 -16.86
N VAL A 116 11.67 6.27 -17.08
CA VAL A 116 10.35 5.67 -17.29
C VAL A 116 10.17 4.47 -16.40
N ASN A 117 9.08 4.44 -15.63
CA ASN A 117 8.62 3.24 -14.94
C ASN A 117 7.80 2.37 -15.90
N VAL A 118 8.29 1.18 -16.23
CA VAL A 118 7.65 0.26 -17.16
C VAL A 118 6.91 -0.83 -16.41
N LYS A 119 5.63 -1.01 -16.74
CA LYS A 119 4.73 -2.01 -16.13
C LYS A 119 4.48 -3.18 -17.06
N TYR A 120 4.53 -4.39 -16.52
CA TYR A 120 4.31 -5.65 -17.23
C TYR A 120 3.03 -6.35 -16.80
N THR A 121 1.91 -5.61 -16.69
CA THR A 121 0.63 -6.17 -16.22
C THR A 121 -0.30 -6.58 -17.36
N LYS A 122 -0.11 -6.00 -18.56
CA LYS A 122 -0.95 -6.24 -19.73
C LYS A 122 -0.20 -6.91 -20.88
N LYS A 123 -0.86 -7.89 -21.51
CA LYS A 123 -0.41 -8.53 -22.76
C LYS A 123 -0.68 -7.59 -23.94
N TYR A 124 0.16 -7.62 -24.96
CA TYR A 124 -0.15 -7.00 -26.25
C TYR A 124 -1.01 -7.94 -27.09
N LYS A 125 -2.06 -7.39 -27.72
CA LYS A 125 -2.94 -8.11 -28.63
C LYS A 125 -3.26 -7.21 -29.81
N ASN A 126 -3.06 -7.71 -31.02
CA ASN A 126 -3.47 -7.04 -32.25
C ASN A 126 -4.20 -8.04 -33.17
N LYS A 127 -5.14 -7.53 -33.97
CA LYS A 127 -5.86 -8.30 -34.98
C LYS A 127 -5.41 -7.80 -36.33
N THR A 128 -4.75 -8.67 -37.07
CA THR A 128 -4.30 -8.37 -38.44
C THR A 128 -5.10 -9.23 -39.40
N LYS A 129 -5.52 -8.64 -40.51
CA LYS A 129 -6.16 -9.37 -41.60
C LYS A 129 -5.07 -9.95 -42.51
N LYS A 130 -5.13 -11.25 -42.80
CA LYS A 130 -4.26 -11.91 -43.78
C LYS A 130 -5.12 -12.67 -44.79
N MET A 131 -4.75 -12.60 -46.06
CA MET A 131 -5.32 -13.45 -47.09
C MET A 131 -4.78 -14.88 -46.94
N LYS A 132 -5.67 -15.86 -46.88
CA LYS A 132 -5.32 -17.29 -46.90
C LYS A 132 -6.10 -17.96 -48.02
N LYS A 133 -5.43 -18.73 -48.87
CA LYS A 133 -6.08 -19.59 -49.85
C LYS A 133 -6.79 -20.74 -49.13
N ASN A 134 -8.06 -20.96 -49.46
CA ASN A 134 -8.79 -22.13 -49.01
C ASN A 134 -8.37 -23.37 -49.84
N LYS A 135 -8.88 -24.56 -49.47
CA LYS A 135 -8.56 -25.83 -50.16
C LYS A 135 -8.95 -25.86 -51.66
N LYS A 136 -9.69 -24.86 -52.16
CA LYS A 136 -10.09 -24.69 -53.56
C LYS A 136 -9.31 -23.57 -54.28
N GLY A 137 -8.24 -23.03 -53.67
CA GLY A 137 -7.41 -21.98 -54.25
C GLY A 137 -7.96 -20.55 -54.14
N ILE A 138 -9.14 -20.35 -53.55
CA ILE A 138 -9.78 -19.03 -53.40
C ILE A 138 -9.20 -18.31 -52.19
N GLU A 139 -8.73 -17.09 -52.38
CA GLU A 139 -8.23 -16.25 -51.29
C GLU A 139 -9.39 -15.73 -50.43
N LYS A 140 -9.34 -16.03 -49.13
CA LYS A 140 -10.28 -15.52 -48.14
C LYS A 140 -9.55 -14.72 -47.08
N GLU A 141 -10.14 -13.59 -46.71
CA GLU A 141 -9.63 -12.73 -45.65
C GLU A 141 -9.82 -13.45 -44.30
N VAL A 142 -8.71 -13.76 -43.61
CA VAL A 142 -8.69 -14.42 -42.30
C VAL A 142 -8.10 -13.47 -41.26
N ILE A 143 -8.79 -13.30 -40.14
CA ILE A 143 -8.29 -12.55 -39.00
C ILE A 143 -7.27 -13.40 -38.26
N VAL A 144 -6.01 -12.99 -38.26
CA VAL A 144 -4.93 -13.58 -37.48
C VAL A 144 -4.71 -12.74 -36.22
N ASN A 145 -4.89 -13.37 -35.06
CA ASN A 145 -4.62 -12.75 -33.77
C ASN A 145 -3.13 -12.86 -33.48
N TYR A 146 -2.45 -11.72 -33.39
CA TYR A 146 -1.08 -11.63 -32.90
C TYR A 146 -1.11 -11.24 -31.42
N SER A 147 -0.33 -11.91 -30.57
CA SER A 147 -0.22 -11.53 -29.16
C SER A 147 1.19 -11.75 -28.62
N LYS A 148 1.62 -10.84 -27.74
CA LYS A 148 2.82 -10.99 -26.92
C LYS A 148 2.42 -11.08 -25.45
N SER A 149 2.96 -12.08 -24.75
CA SER A 149 2.80 -12.23 -23.30
C SER A 149 3.57 -11.13 -22.55
N THR A 150 3.29 -10.96 -21.26
CA THR A 150 4.04 -10.02 -20.41
C THR A 150 5.51 -10.39 -20.29
N LYS A 151 5.84 -11.70 -20.28
CA LYS A 151 7.22 -12.20 -20.36
C LYS A 151 7.88 -11.80 -21.67
N GLN A 152 7.24 -12.04 -22.82
CA GLN A 152 7.80 -11.70 -24.12
C GLN A 152 7.97 -10.19 -24.33
N LEU A 153 7.11 -9.37 -23.71
CA LEU A 153 7.27 -7.91 -23.68
C LEU A 153 8.47 -7.50 -22.83
N ARG A 154 8.67 -8.16 -21.68
CA ARG A 154 9.84 -7.95 -20.82
C ARG A 154 11.13 -8.29 -21.56
N ASP A 155 11.20 -9.48 -22.16
CA ASP A 155 12.34 -9.95 -22.97
C ASP A 155 12.72 -8.89 -24.01
N TRP A 156 11.76 -8.46 -24.83
CA TRP A 156 11.96 -7.42 -25.83
C TRP A 156 12.52 -6.12 -25.25
N SER A 157 11.90 -5.60 -24.19
CA SER A 157 12.32 -4.31 -23.62
C SER A 157 13.68 -4.37 -22.93
N TYR A 158 14.06 -5.51 -22.33
CA TYR A 158 15.36 -5.67 -21.67
C TYR A 158 16.47 -5.83 -22.71
N GLU A 159 16.23 -6.64 -23.75
CA GLU A 159 17.23 -6.91 -24.81
C GLU A 159 17.49 -5.69 -25.70
N SER A 160 16.42 -5.02 -26.17
CA SER A 160 16.52 -3.99 -27.21
C SER A 160 16.35 -2.56 -26.69
N GLY A 161 15.89 -2.39 -25.44
CA GLY A 161 15.36 -1.11 -24.99
C GLY A 161 14.15 -0.66 -25.82
N PHE A 162 13.87 0.64 -25.80
CA PHE A 162 12.85 1.27 -26.65
C PHE A 162 13.13 2.77 -26.82
N VAL A 163 12.57 3.40 -27.86
CA VAL A 163 12.65 4.86 -28.01
C VAL A 163 11.40 5.50 -27.39
N PHE A 164 11.63 6.45 -26.49
CA PHE A 164 10.61 7.21 -25.79
C PHE A 164 10.90 8.70 -25.91
N ASN A 165 9.94 9.45 -26.44
CA ASN A 165 10.05 10.87 -26.72
C ASN A 165 11.36 11.26 -27.46
N GLY A 166 11.75 10.44 -28.44
CA GLY A 166 12.93 10.62 -29.28
C GLY A 166 14.25 10.14 -28.66
N LYS A 167 14.25 9.64 -27.42
CA LYS A 167 15.45 9.18 -26.71
C LYS A 167 15.41 7.67 -26.49
N LYS A 168 16.54 6.99 -26.65
CA LYS A 168 16.66 5.56 -26.39
C LYS A 168 16.71 5.30 -24.89
N MET A 169 15.89 4.36 -24.42
CA MET A 169 15.74 3.96 -23.03
C MET A 169 16.21 2.52 -22.84
N THR A 170 16.98 2.28 -21.78
CA THR A 170 17.58 0.99 -21.44
C THR A 170 17.26 0.62 -19.99
N ASN A 171 17.19 -0.68 -19.71
CA ASN A 171 16.84 -1.19 -18.39
C ASN A 171 17.85 -0.69 -17.35
N TRP A 172 17.35 -0.11 -16.25
CA TRP A 172 18.18 0.50 -15.22
C TRP A 172 18.12 -0.31 -13.92
N LYS A 173 17.07 -0.13 -13.11
CA LYS A 173 17.00 -0.65 -11.74
C LYS A 173 15.59 -1.06 -11.35
N ARG A 174 15.49 -1.98 -10.40
CA ARG A 174 14.26 -2.24 -9.65
C ARG A 174 14.52 -2.52 -8.18
N SER A 175 13.62 -2.07 -7.32
CA SER A 175 13.57 -2.58 -5.93
C SER A 175 12.87 -3.94 -5.90
N GLY A 176 13.06 -4.70 -4.82
CA GLY A 176 12.34 -5.97 -4.61
C GLY A 176 10.81 -5.78 -4.62
N GLY A 177 10.33 -4.62 -4.14
CA GLY A 177 8.92 -4.23 -4.22
C GLY A 177 8.41 -4.09 -5.66
N LYS A 178 9.14 -3.33 -6.49
CA LYS A 178 8.80 -3.14 -7.92
C LYS A 178 8.85 -4.45 -8.71
N ALA A 179 9.87 -5.27 -8.48
CA ALA A 179 9.99 -6.57 -9.14
C ALA A 179 8.75 -7.47 -8.89
N ARG A 180 8.27 -7.54 -7.63
CA ARG A 180 7.09 -8.34 -7.25
C ARG A 180 5.79 -7.91 -7.91
N ILE A 181 5.62 -6.61 -8.20
CA ILE A 181 4.43 -6.09 -8.90
C ILE A 181 4.62 -6.06 -10.43
N GLY A 182 5.78 -6.52 -10.93
CA GLY A 182 6.07 -6.57 -12.35
C GLY A 182 6.36 -5.20 -12.93
N GLU A 183 7.12 -4.38 -12.23
CA GLU A 183 7.60 -3.06 -12.68
C GLU A 183 9.13 -3.01 -12.68
N ASP A 184 9.70 -2.18 -13.56
CA ASP A 184 11.14 -1.90 -13.65
C ASP A 184 11.37 -0.47 -14.17
N LEU A 185 12.50 0.16 -13.78
CA LEU A 185 12.87 1.50 -14.23
C LEU A 185 13.78 1.42 -15.45
N PHE A 186 13.51 2.29 -16.42
CA PHE A 186 14.33 2.49 -17.60
C PHE A 186 14.83 3.92 -17.62
N ILE A 187 16.06 4.13 -18.05
CA ILE A 187 16.70 5.45 -18.15
C ILE A 187 17.36 5.61 -19.51
N LEU A 188 17.80 6.83 -19.84
CA LEU A 188 18.58 7.11 -21.04
C LEU A 188 19.73 6.12 -21.23
N ASP A 189 19.78 5.53 -22.42
CA ASP A 189 20.85 4.61 -22.84
C ASP A 189 22.25 5.23 -22.71
N SER A 190 22.35 6.55 -22.91
CA SER A 190 23.61 7.29 -22.85
C SER A 190 24.21 7.43 -21.45
N ILE A 191 23.48 7.11 -20.38
CA ILE A 191 23.93 7.30 -18.99
C ILE A 191 23.73 6.08 -18.09
N VAL A 192 22.99 5.06 -18.56
CA VAL A 192 22.60 3.91 -17.73
C VAL A 192 23.80 3.17 -17.14
N SER A 193 24.89 3.03 -17.90
CA SER A 193 26.11 2.36 -17.44
C SER A 193 26.75 3.12 -16.29
N GLU A 194 27.02 4.42 -16.48
CA GLU A 194 27.66 5.27 -15.48
C GLU A 194 26.81 5.37 -14.19
N CYS A 195 25.48 5.45 -14.32
CA CYS A 195 24.60 5.43 -13.15
C CYS A 195 24.65 4.08 -12.41
N LEU A 196 24.74 2.95 -13.13
CA LEU A 196 24.87 1.63 -12.52
C LEU A 196 26.24 1.44 -11.87
N ASP A 197 27.31 1.87 -12.53
CA ASP A 197 28.68 1.86 -12.00
C ASP A 197 28.72 2.65 -10.67
N TRP A 198 28.20 3.89 -10.64
CA TRP A 198 28.10 4.67 -9.41
C TRP A 198 27.41 3.90 -8.28
N SER A 199 26.28 3.24 -8.59
CA SER A 199 25.44 2.53 -7.61
C SER A 199 26.08 1.26 -7.07
N ARG A 200 26.94 0.67 -7.88
CA ARG A 200 27.72 -0.54 -7.62
C ARG A 200 29.09 -0.22 -7.03
N MET A 201 29.37 1.06 -6.77
CA MET A 201 30.68 1.54 -6.32
C MET A 201 31.77 1.06 -7.29
N ASP A 202 31.51 1.18 -8.60
CA ASP A 202 32.38 0.81 -9.72
C ASP A 202 32.75 -0.68 -9.86
N LEU A 203 32.30 -1.54 -8.93
CA LEU A 203 32.52 -2.98 -8.98
C LEU A 203 31.96 -3.62 -10.25
N LYS A 204 32.76 -4.48 -10.87
CA LYS A 204 32.39 -5.22 -12.09
C LYS A 204 31.76 -6.58 -11.75
N PHE A 205 30.64 -6.88 -12.42
CA PHE A 205 29.84 -8.10 -12.19
C PHE A 205 29.83 -9.00 -13.42
N ASN A 206 31.03 -9.36 -13.89
CA ASN A 206 31.20 -10.11 -15.14
C ASN A 206 31.04 -11.63 -14.95
N ASN A 207 31.29 -12.16 -13.76
CA ASN A 207 31.15 -13.61 -13.48
C ASN A 207 29.75 -13.92 -12.93
N PRO A 208 29.25 -15.17 -13.07
CA PRO A 208 27.94 -15.56 -12.59
C PRO A 208 27.67 -15.21 -11.11
N LEU A 209 26.49 -14.62 -10.83
CA LEU A 209 26.06 -14.25 -9.48
C LEU A 209 24.54 -14.35 -9.29
N SER A 210 24.06 -14.08 -8.07
CA SER A 210 22.62 -13.94 -7.81
C SER A 210 22.11 -12.61 -8.38
N ILE A 211 21.46 -12.68 -9.55
CA ILE A 211 20.82 -11.54 -10.20
C ILE A 211 19.75 -10.92 -9.29
N ALA A 212 19.00 -11.75 -8.55
CA ALA A 212 17.97 -11.27 -7.63
C ALA A 212 18.56 -10.33 -6.57
N ALA A 213 19.68 -10.75 -5.97
CA ALA A 213 20.40 -10.02 -4.94
C ALA A 213 21.02 -8.71 -5.45
N ILE A 214 21.87 -8.74 -6.48
CA ILE A 214 22.56 -7.52 -6.95
C ILE A 214 21.57 -6.45 -7.40
N ARG A 215 20.51 -6.83 -8.13
CA ARG A 215 19.48 -5.87 -8.57
C ARG A 215 18.69 -5.28 -7.41
N ALA A 216 18.53 -6.03 -6.32
CA ALA A 216 17.90 -5.52 -5.10
C ALA A 216 18.83 -4.57 -4.33
N TYR A 217 20.14 -4.81 -4.32
CA TYR A 217 21.09 -3.98 -3.57
C TYR A 217 21.55 -2.73 -4.31
N GLU A 218 21.74 -2.79 -5.64
CA GLU A 218 22.07 -1.60 -6.47
C GLU A 218 20.96 -0.54 -6.47
N SER A 219 19.74 -0.92 -6.07
CA SER A 219 18.58 -0.03 -5.96
C SER A 219 18.34 0.52 -4.55
N LEU A 220 19.15 0.15 -3.55
CA LEU A 220 19.05 0.71 -2.20
C LEU A 220 19.12 2.24 -2.17
N PRO A 221 19.98 2.91 -2.97
CA PRO A 221 20.04 4.37 -3.04
C PRO A 221 18.74 5.06 -3.50
N LEU A 222 17.84 4.36 -4.20
CA LEU A 222 16.53 4.88 -4.64
C LEU A 222 15.46 4.88 -3.53
N SER A 223 15.81 4.42 -2.33
CA SER A 223 14.86 4.40 -1.21
C SER A 223 14.45 5.82 -0.83
N SER A 224 13.14 6.05 -0.71
CA SER A 224 12.59 7.33 -0.25
C SER A 224 13.19 7.72 1.09
N ALA A 225 13.67 8.95 1.17
CA ALA A 225 14.30 9.58 2.32
C ALA A 225 13.60 10.89 2.63
N PHE A 226 13.56 11.25 3.90
CA PHE A 226 12.97 12.50 4.36
C PHE A 226 14.01 13.43 5.02
N THR A 227 15.22 12.94 5.29
CA THR A 227 16.40 13.72 5.70
C THR A 227 17.69 12.95 5.40
N SER A 228 18.85 13.54 5.72
CA SER A 228 20.17 12.91 5.65
C SER A 228 21.02 13.28 6.86
N ILE A 229 21.97 12.42 7.19
CA ILE A 229 22.99 12.64 8.22
C ILE A 229 24.38 12.37 7.63
N ASP A 230 25.41 12.94 8.25
CA ASP A 230 26.80 12.73 7.85
C ASP A 230 27.56 12.00 8.98
N ILE A 231 28.29 10.95 8.63
CA ILE A 231 29.23 10.22 9.49
C ILE A 231 30.64 10.59 9.00
N PRO A 232 31.34 11.52 9.68
CA PRO A 232 32.62 12.03 9.23
C PRO A 232 33.73 10.98 9.36
N GLU A 233 34.74 11.07 8.51
CA GLU A 233 35.93 10.20 8.54
C GLU A 233 35.62 8.70 8.74
N PRO A 234 34.90 8.03 7.80
CA PRO A 234 34.47 6.64 7.98
C PRO A 234 35.57 5.66 8.42
N HIS A 235 36.82 5.91 8.01
CA HIS A 235 37.98 5.12 8.42
C HIS A 235 38.25 5.15 9.93
N LYS A 236 37.86 6.19 10.65
CA LYS A 236 38.05 6.32 12.10
C LYS A 236 36.73 6.16 12.87
N SER A 237 35.61 6.51 12.26
CA SER A 237 34.33 6.59 12.97
C SER A 237 33.45 5.35 12.84
N ILE A 238 33.71 4.47 11.87
CA ILE A 238 32.96 3.23 11.68
C ILE A 238 33.74 2.05 12.23
N LEU A 239 33.21 1.44 13.30
CA LEU A 239 33.67 0.16 13.83
C LEU A 239 32.78 -0.96 13.28
N VAL A 240 33.38 -1.96 12.62
CA VAL A 240 32.67 -3.14 12.15
C VAL A 240 33.07 -4.35 12.96
N ILE A 241 32.12 -5.00 13.62
CA ILE A 241 32.33 -6.22 14.41
C ILE A 241 31.73 -7.44 13.70
N ASP A 242 32.14 -8.65 14.09
CA ASP A 242 31.55 -9.89 13.57
C ASP A 242 30.03 -9.96 13.81
N ASP A 243 29.29 -10.49 12.83
CA ASP A 243 27.94 -10.99 13.08
C ASP A 243 28.00 -12.17 14.04
N PHE A 244 27.03 -12.28 14.95
CA PHE A 244 26.93 -13.41 15.87
C PHE A 244 25.73 -14.30 15.56
N ASN A 245 25.96 -15.61 15.56
CA ASN A 245 24.95 -16.63 15.34
C ASN A 245 24.73 -17.46 16.60
N SER A 246 23.58 -17.27 17.27
CA SER A 246 23.19 -18.07 18.42
C SER A 246 22.54 -19.37 17.97
N LYS A 247 23.15 -20.50 18.33
CA LYS A 247 22.64 -21.85 17.98
C LYS A 247 21.94 -22.51 19.17
N PHE A 248 20.82 -23.15 18.91
CA PHE A 248 20.03 -23.87 19.92
C PHE A 248 19.16 -24.95 19.26
N SER A 249 18.59 -25.86 20.07
CA SER A 249 17.74 -26.95 19.58
C SER A 249 16.38 -26.93 20.27
N LEU A 250 15.31 -26.98 19.47
CA LEU A 250 13.94 -26.96 19.96
C LEU A 250 13.02 -27.83 19.08
N ASN A 251 11.95 -28.39 19.66
CA ASN A 251 10.90 -29.00 18.86
C ASN A 251 10.14 -27.92 18.07
N MET A 252 10.22 -27.99 16.74
CA MET A 252 9.67 -26.98 15.83
C MET A 252 8.95 -27.65 14.66
N SER A 253 7.91 -26.98 14.15
CA SER A 253 7.20 -27.41 12.94
C SER A 253 7.97 -26.94 11.73
N GLN A 254 8.91 -27.76 11.28
CA GLN A 254 9.77 -27.38 10.16
C GLN A 254 9.08 -27.65 8.83
N THR A 255 9.41 -26.86 7.81
CA THR A 255 9.06 -27.17 6.42
C THR A 255 10.32 -27.25 5.58
N TRP A 256 10.48 -28.33 4.82
CA TRP A 256 11.61 -28.55 3.92
C TRP A 256 11.13 -29.02 2.54
N LEU A 257 12.02 -28.89 1.56
CA LEU A 257 11.80 -29.36 0.19
C LEU A 257 12.60 -30.64 -0.02
N GLU A 258 11.93 -31.71 -0.45
CA GLU A 258 12.54 -33.00 -0.77
C GLU A 258 11.89 -33.54 -2.05
N ASN A 259 12.68 -33.95 -3.04
CA ASN A 259 12.18 -34.44 -4.33
C ASN A 259 11.16 -33.49 -5.01
N LYS A 260 11.37 -32.17 -4.88
CA LYS A 260 10.47 -31.10 -5.38
C LYS A 260 9.07 -31.11 -4.75
N GLU A 261 8.93 -31.74 -3.59
CA GLU A 261 7.73 -31.75 -2.78
C GLU A 261 8.00 -31.10 -1.43
N LEU A 262 7.01 -30.35 -0.92
CA LEU A 262 7.09 -29.75 0.41
C LEU A 262 6.59 -30.71 1.46
N HIS A 263 7.41 -30.89 2.48
CA HIS A 263 7.12 -31.69 3.66
C HIS A 263 7.11 -30.79 4.88
N THR A 264 6.21 -31.08 5.82
CA THR A 264 6.09 -30.36 7.09
C THR A 264 5.88 -31.38 8.20
N ALA A 265 6.64 -31.25 9.28
CA ALA A 265 6.52 -32.11 10.45
C ALA A 265 7.19 -31.47 11.67
N THR A 266 6.60 -31.66 12.84
CA THR A 266 7.19 -31.30 14.13
C THR A 266 8.31 -32.28 14.49
N LYS A 267 9.53 -31.78 14.65
CA LYS A 267 10.65 -32.58 15.19
C LYS A 267 11.69 -31.68 15.89
N LEU A 268 12.60 -32.29 16.63
CA LEU A 268 13.75 -31.59 17.20
C LEU A 268 14.57 -30.96 16.06
N THR A 269 14.72 -29.64 16.11
CA THR A 269 15.31 -28.84 15.03
C THR A 269 16.44 -28.00 15.60
N GLU A 270 17.61 -28.09 14.96
CA GLU A 270 18.73 -27.17 15.20
C GLU A 270 18.45 -25.85 14.49
N GLU A 271 18.45 -24.76 15.25
CA GLU A 271 18.27 -23.41 14.75
C GLU A 271 19.47 -22.52 15.03
N SER A 272 19.56 -21.44 14.24
CA SER A 272 20.61 -20.44 14.35
C SER A 272 20.01 -19.06 14.10
N ASN A 273 20.01 -18.20 15.12
CA ASN A 273 19.60 -16.80 14.98
C ASN A 273 20.81 -15.93 14.70
N SER A 274 20.76 -15.11 13.64
CA SER A 274 21.69 -14.00 13.46
C SER A 274 21.20 -12.82 14.31
N ILE A 275 21.84 -12.61 15.46
CA ILE A 275 21.25 -11.78 16.54
C ILE A 275 21.30 -10.28 16.26
N TRP A 276 22.06 -9.85 15.25
CA TRP A 276 22.27 -8.46 14.85
C TRP A 276 22.11 -8.23 13.33
N ASP A 277 21.39 -9.10 12.61
CA ASP A 277 21.24 -8.99 11.15
C ASP A 277 20.62 -7.64 10.74
N GLY A 278 21.44 -6.78 10.12
CA GLY A 278 21.00 -5.49 9.56
C GLY A 278 20.92 -4.31 10.54
N GLN A 279 21.35 -4.47 11.80
CA GLN A 279 21.38 -3.37 12.78
C GLN A 279 22.76 -2.74 12.96
N GLY A 280 22.78 -1.54 13.53
CA GLY A 280 23.99 -0.85 13.98
C GLY A 280 23.68 0.07 15.17
N LEU A 281 24.69 0.42 15.95
CA LEU A 281 24.61 1.41 17.03
C LEU A 281 25.17 2.73 16.50
N LEU A 282 24.35 3.77 16.49
CA LEU A 282 24.71 5.07 15.96
C LEU A 282 24.76 6.08 17.11
N SER A 283 25.84 6.86 17.17
CA SER A 283 26.06 7.87 18.20
C SER A 283 24.85 8.81 18.31
N ASN A 284 24.41 9.06 19.54
CA ASN A 284 23.34 10.01 19.83
C ASN A 284 23.70 11.44 19.39
N GLU A 285 24.99 11.77 19.26
CA GLU A 285 25.43 13.03 18.65
C GLU A 285 24.95 13.14 17.20
N ILE A 286 25.03 12.06 16.41
CA ILE A 286 24.53 12.04 15.03
C ILE A 286 23.02 12.21 14.99
N PHE A 287 22.28 11.59 15.93
CA PHE A 287 20.84 11.85 16.08
C PHE A 287 20.52 13.31 16.35
N ASN A 288 21.37 13.98 17.13
CA ASN A 288 21.17 15.37 17.53
C ASN A 288 21.73 16.38 16.51
N SER A 289 22.43 15.93 15.47
CA SER A 289 22.96 16.78 14.40
C SER A 289 21.88 17.31 13.45
N ASN A 290 20.66 16.75 13.50
CA ASN A 290 19.57 17.09 12.59
C ASN A 290 18.23 17.18 13.36
N GLU A 291 17.52 18.30 13.21
CA GLU A 291 16.26 18.56 13.94
C GLU A 291 15.17 17.51 13.65
N LEU A 292 15.15 16.93 12.44
CA LEU A 292 14.18 15.91 12.05
C LEU A 292 14.48 14.53 12.64
N THR A 293 15.60 14.38 13.34
CA THR A 293 16.02 13.12 13.94
C THR A 293 16.16 13.16 15.46
N ILE A 294 16.12 14.34 16.07
CA ILE A 294 16.13 14.51 17.52
C ILE A 294 14.94 13.77 18.15
N GLY A 295 15.21 13.06 19.25
CA GLY A 295 14.18 12.35 20.02
C GLY A 295 13.77 10.98 19.45
N HIS A 296 14.28 10.59 18.28
CA HIS A 296 14.09 9.26 17.73
C HIS A 296 15.10 8.26 18.29
N GLY A 297 14.68 7.01 18.41
CA GLY A 297 15.52 5.90 18.89
C GLY A 297 16.13 5.06 17.78
N ASN A 298 15.56 5.08 16.57
CA ASN A 298 16.03 4.33 15.41
C ASN A 298 16.07 5.20 14.14
N MET A 299 17.05 4.96 13.27
CA MET A 299 17.13 5.48 11.91
C MET A 299 17.44 4.37 10.90
N LEU A 300 16.62 4.24 9.88
CA LEU A 300 16.94 3.41 8.73
C LEU A 300 17.84 4.18 7.75
N LEU A 301 19.12 3.86 7.77
CA LEU A 301 20.14 4.48 6.93
C LEU A 301 20.27 3.77 5.58
N ARG A 302 20.49 4.57 4.53
CA ARG A 302 20.80 4.11 3.17
C ARG A 302 22.02 4.82 2.63
N ASN A 303 22.87 4.02 2.01
CA ASN A 303 23.98 4.41 1.14
C ASN A 303 24.05 3.33 0.03
N ARG A 304 24.99 3.44 -0.92
CA ARG A 304 25.32 2.41 -1.90
C ARG A 304 25.64 1.09 -1.19
N LEU A 305 24.98 0.02 -1.64
CA LEU A 305 25.10 -1.33 -1.09
C LEU A 305 24.99 -1.41 0.45
N THR A 306 24.24 -0.49 1.08
CA THR A 306 24.16 -0.37 2.54
C THR A 306 22.72 -0.23 3.02
N LYS A 307 22.36 -1.01 4.05
CA LYS A 307 21.08 -0.92 4.76
C LYS A 307 21.33 -1.20 6.24
N ILE A 308 21.27 -0.15 7.05
CA ILE A 308 21.54 -0.22 8.50
C ILE A 308 20.31 0.32 9.25
N ASN A 309 19.83 -0.41 10.24
CA ASN A 309 18.99 0.13 11.29
C ASN A 309 19.88 0.70 12.41
N GLY A 310 20.16 2.00 12.37
CA GLY A 310 20.97 2.69 13.37
C GLY A 310 20.17 2.97 14.63
N ILE A 311 20.61 2.44 15.77
CA ILE A 311 19.98 2.58 17.08
C ILE A 311 20.69 3.67 17.86
N SER A 312 19.96 4.64 18.39
CA SER A 312 20.51 5.79 19.13
C SER A 312 21.22 5.33 20.41
N CYS A 313 22.55 5.45 20.40
CA CYS A 313 23.45 4.94 21.42
C CYS A 313 24.39 6.03 21.91
N LYS A 314 24.58 6.14 23.23
CA LYS A 314 25.56 7.00 23.87
C LYS A 314 26.93 6.29 23.89
N ILE A 315 27.51 6.13 22.70
CA ILE A 315 28.75 5.36 22.48
C ILE A 315 29.90 5.92 23.34
N GLU A 316 30.06 7.24 23.36
CA GLU A 316 31.04 7.91 24.21
C GLU A 316 30.88 7.52 25.69
N LEU A 317 29.66 7.59 26.22
CA LEU A 317 29.39 7.26 27.61
C LEU A 317 29.76 5.81 27.93
N TYR A 318 29.39 4.87 27.05
CA TYR A 318 29.75 3.46 27.22
C TYR A 318 31.26 3.26 27.33
N TYR A 319 32.04 3.86 26.43
CA TYR A 319 33.49 3.70 26.46
C TYR A 319 34.15 4.45 27.61
N ARG A 320 33.63 5.59 28.06
CA ARG A 320 34.10 6.27 29.27
C ARG A 320 33.90 5.40 30.51
N ASP A 321 32.70 4.85 30.67
CA ASP A 321 32.39 3.93 31.78
C ASP A 321 33.26 2.66 31.72
N TYR A 322 33.47 2.12 30.53
CA TYR A 322 34.34 0.96 30.33
C TYR A 322 35.80 1.25 30.70
N CYS A 323 36.33 2.40 30.27
CA CYS A 323 37.70 2.79 30.56
C CYS A 323 37.90 3.03 32.06
N GLU A 324 36.98 3.72 32.71
CA GLU A 324 36.99 3.94 34.16
C GLU A 324 36.97 2.61 34.92
N ALA A 325 36.07 1.69 34.56
CA ALA A 325 35.95 0.39 35.22
C ALA A 325 37.20 -0.51 35.05
N ASN A 326 37.99 -0.31 33.99
CA ASN A 326 39.16 -1.13 33.68
C ASN A 326 40.51 -0.40 33.88
N GLY A 327 40.51 0.82 34.43
CA GLY A 327 41.73 1.61 34.62
C GLY A 327 42.45 1.99 33.32
N LEU A 328 41.68 2.20 32.25
CA LEU A 328 42.16 2.62 30.93
C LEU A 328 41.93 4.12 30.73
N ASP A 329 42.68 4.73 29.81
CA ASP A 329 42.48 6.12 29.41
C ASP A 329 41.62 6.20 28.14
N TYR A 330 40.44 6.84 28.25
CA TYR A 330 39.49 7.00 27.15
C TYR A 330 40.10 7.70 25.92
N ASP A 331 40.99 8.67 26.13
CA ASP A 331 41.54 9.46 25.02
C ASP A 331 42.55 8.69 24.18
N THR A 332 43.08 7.59 24.72
CA THR A 332 44.10 6.75 24.08
C THR A 332 43.67 5.29 23.90
N PHE A 333 42.55 4.86 24.49
CA PHE A 333 42.05 3.50 24.35
C PHE A 333 41.60 3.21 22.92
N THR A 334 41.96 2.03 22.44
CA THR A 334 41.65 1.58 21.09
C THR A 334 41.06 0.19 21.09
N VAL A 335 40.14 -0.05 20.16
CA VAL A 335 39.58 -1.37 19.87
C VAL A 335 39.96 -1.79 18.45
N LYS A 336 39.69 -3.05 18.11
CA LYS A 336 39.93 -3.58 16.77
C LYS A 336 38.62 -3.93 16.07
N ASP A 337 38.52 -3.60 14.80
CA ASP A 337 37.43 -4.07 13.94
C ASP A 337 37.66 -5.53 13.46
N ILE A 338 36.70 -6.06 12.73
CA ILE A 338 36.73 -7.41 12.14
C ILE A 338 37.94 -7.65 11.21
N ALA A 339 38.50 -6.59 10.63
CA ALA A 339 39.67 -6.64 9.77
C ALA A 339 40.99 -6.38 10.52
N GLY A 340 40.93 -6.23 11.85
CA GLY A 340 42.06 -5.97 12.72
C GLY A 340 42.55 -4.52 12.73
N ARG A 341 41.82 -3.57 12.14
CA ARG A 341 42.18 -2.15 12.18
C ARG A 341 42.00 -1.61 13.59
N THR A 342 43.00 -0.90 14.08
CA THR A 342 42.96 -0.22 15.37
C THR A 342 42.21 1.11 15.24
N ILE A 343 41.20 1.31 16.08
CA ILE A 343 40.34 2.50 16.08
C ILE A 343 40.30 3.06 17.51
N TYR A 344 40.48 4.37 17.67
CA TYR A 344 40.30 5.03 18.97
C TYR A 344 38.82 5.06 19.33
N VAL A 345 38.49 4.65 20.55
CA VAL A 345 37.09 4.55 20.99
C VAL A 345 36.38 5.90 20.99
N LYS A 346 37.13 6.99 21.18
CA LYS A 346 36.60 8.36 21.16
C LYS A 346 36.14 8.84 19.79
N ASP A 347 36.64 8.22 18.71
CA ASP A 347 36.32 8.61 17.34
C ASP A 347 35.10 7.83 16.80
N ILE A 348 34.66 6.76 17.49
CA ILE A 348 33.60 5.86 17.01
C ILE A 348 32.24 6.55 17.06
N LEU A 349 31.58 6.63 15.91
CA LEU A 349 30.23 7.17 15.76
C LEU A 349 29.22 6.13 15.27
N LEU A 350 29.68 5.04 14.65
CA LEU A 350 28.85 3.95 14.18
C LEU A 350 29.52 2.60 14.47
N ILE A 351 28.82 1.73 15.20
CA ILE A 351 29.17 0.32 15.37
C ILE A 351 28.19 -0.50 14.51
N THR A 352 28.67 -1.34 13.60
CA THR A 352 27.79 -2.12 12.72
C THR A 352 28.37 -3.50 12.45
N THR A 353 27.62 -4.35 11.75
CA THR A 353 28.03 -5.70 11.35
C THR A 353 28.08 -5.85 9.82
N PRO A 354 28.77 -6.90 9.31
CA PRO A 354 28.81 -7.22 7.88
C PRO A 354 27.43 -7.37 7.25
N SER A 355 26.48 -7.99 7.95
CA SER A 355 25.12 -8.19 7.45
C SER A 355 24.42 -6.88 7.06
N ALA A 356 24.72 -5.74 7.69
CA ALA A 356 24.16 -4.43 7.34
C ALA A 356 24.84 -3.78 6.09
N LEU A 357 26.06 -4.20 5.78
CA LEU A 357 26.89 -3.75 4.66
C LEU A 357 26.82 -4.78 3.53
N LYS A 358 25.82 -4.66 2.64
CA LYS A 358 25.51 -5.65 1.60
C LYS A 358 26.63 -5.85 0.57
N ILE A 359 27.64 -4.97 0.55
CA ILE A 359 28.88 -5.13 -0.22
C ILE A 359 29.72 -6.34 0.22
N GLU A 360 29.60 -6.79 1.47
CA GLU A 360 30.32 -7.99 1.97
C GLU A 360 30.06 -9.22 1.08
N LYS A 361 28.82 -9.35 0.57
CA LYS A 361 28.41 -10.45 -0.33
C LYS A 361 29.14 -10.47 -1.67
N PHE A 362 29.90 -9.43 -1.97
CA PHE A 362 30.62 -9.21 -3.23
C PHE A 362 32.12 -9.02 -3.01
N ASN A 363 32.67 -9.54 -1.90
CA ASN A 363 34.12 -9.51 -1.66
C ASN A 363 34.94 -10.18 -2.78
N ASP A 364 34.37 -11.18 -3.45
CA ASP A 364 34.97 -11.78 -4.64
C ASP A 364 35.24 -10.74 -5.75
N ARG A 365 34.36 -9.74 -5.88
CA ARG A 365 34.51 -8.63 -6.84
C ARG A 365 35.50 -7.60 -6.39
N VAL A 366 35.46 -7.27 -5.11
CA VAL A 366 36.42 -6.33 -4.52
C VAL A 366 37.86 -6.85 -4.65
N LEU A 367 38.07 -8.16 -4.54
CA LEU A 367 39.38 -8.79 -4.74
C LEU A 367 39.89 -8.72 -6.20
N GLU A 368 39.04 -8.42 -7.17
CA GLU A 368 39.47 -8.18 -8.56
C GLU A 368 40.06 -6.76 -8.73
N GLU A 369 39.71 -5.82 -7.84
CA GLU A 369 40.18 -4.43 -7.86
C GLU A 369 41.64 -4.30 -7.40
N GLU A 370 42.35 -3.35 -8.02
CA GLU A 370 43.76 -3.09 -7.71
C GLU A 370 43.92 -2.55 -6.27
N GLY A 371 44.91 -3.05 -5.54
CA GLY A 371 45.20 -2.60 -4.17
C GLY A 371 44.34 -3.20 -3.06
N TYR A 372 43.39 -4.09 -3.36
CA TYR A 372 42.52 -4.71 -2.34
C TYR A 372 42.80 -6.20 -2.07
N LYS A 373 43.55 -6.88 -2.96
CA LYS A 373 43.87 -8.32 -2.83
C LYS A 373 44.54 -8.68 -1.51
N GLN A 374 45.41 -7.81 -0.97
CA GLN A 374 46.14 -8.11 0.28
C GLN A 374 45.23 -8.22 1.51
N TYR A 375 44.00 -7.69 1.46
CA TYR A 375 43.07 -7.72 2.59
C TYR A 375 42.21 -8.99 2.65
N GLY A 376 42.31 -9.87 1.65
CA GLY A 376 41.67 -11.19 1.64
C GLY A 376 40.16 -11.14 1.91
N LYS A 377 39.70 -11.88 2.92
CA LYS A 377 38.27 -12.00 3.26
C LYS A 377 37.62 -10.69 3.77
N HIS A 378 38.42 -9.67 4.09
CA HIS A 378 37.96 -8.36 4.57
C HIS A 378 38.18 -7.22 3.57
N ALA A 379 38.57 -7.52 2.33
CA ALA A 379 38.81 -6.51 1.31
C ALA A 379 37.60 -5.59 1.09
N TRP A 380 36.39 -6.14 1.17
CA TRP A 380 35.13 -5.41 1.09
C TRP A 380 35.01 -4.27 2.10
N LEU A 381 35.57 -4.41 3.31
CA LEU A 381 35.48 -3.38 4.34
C LEU A 381 36.35 -2.18 4.00
N TYR A 382 37.60 -2.43 3.60
CA TYR A 382 38.50 -1.36 3.15
C TYR A 382 37.91 -0.64 1.93
N TYR A 383 37.47 -1.40 0.92
CA TYR A 383 36.85 -0.85 -0.27
C TYR A 383 35.61 -0.03 0.05
N TYR A 384 34.77 -0.51 0.98
CA TYR A 384 33.62 0.22 1.43
C TYR A 384 34.01 1.56 2.04
N LEU A 385 34.95 1.58 2.99
CA LEU A 385 35.34 2.79 3.70
C LEU A 385 36.01 3.82 2.79
N ASP A 386 36.77 3.37 1.80
CA ASP A 386 37.41 4.24 0.80
C ASP A 386 36.38 4.93 -0.11
N ASN A 387 35.19 4.32 -0.29
CA ASN A 387 34.23 4.71 -1.33
C ASN A 387 32.83 5.07 -0.82
N CYS A 388 32.48 4.85 0.46
CA CYS A 388 31.13 5.09 0.97
C CYS A 388 30.79 6.57 1.09
N GLY A 389 31.80 7.43 1.24
CA GLY A 389 31.61 8.84 1.60
C GLY A 389 31.10 9.00 3.02
N ASN A 390 30.77 10.23 3.41
CA ASN A 390 30.28 10.54 4.76
C ASN A 390 28.75 10.53 4.86
N ARG A 391 28.02 10.79 3.77
CA ARG A 391 26.56 11.00 3.82
C ARG A 391 25.77 9.70 3.83
N TYR A 392 24.68 9.69 4.58
CA TYR A 392 23.66 8.64 4.57
C TYR A 392 22.27 9.25 4.50
N ALA A 393 21.41 8.66 3.67
CA ALA A 393 20.00 9.03 3.61
C ALA A 393 19.22 8.36 4.74
N VAL A 394 18.34 9.11 5.40
CA VAL A 394 17.45 8.61 6.46
C VAL A 394 16.08 8.33 5.86
N CYS A 395 15.73 7.04 5.78
CA CYS A 395 14.52 6.57 5.11
C CYS A 395 13.32 6.38 6.04
N LYS A 396 13.58 6.08 7.32
CA LYS A 396 12.53 5.80 8.33
C LYS A 396 13.09 6.06 9.71
N VAL A 397 12.26 6.55 10.60
CA VAL A 397 12.49 6.63 12.05
C VAL A 397 11.37 5.90 12.78
N ASP A 398 11.59 5.56 14.05
CA ASP A 398 10.50 5.15 14.93
C ASP A 398 9.52 6.31 15.14
N LYS A 399 8.22 6.03 15.05
CA LYS A 399 7.17 7.03 15.22
C LYS A 399 5.93 6.41 15.87
N PRO A 400 5.16 7.18 16.63
CA PRO A 400 3.91 6.70 17.17
C PRO A 400 2.92 6.36 16.05
N SER A 401 1.98 5.48 16.41
CA SER A 401 0.74 5.27 15.69
C SER A 401 0.01 6.59 15.37
N LYS A 402 -0.74 6.58 14.27
CA LYS A 402 -1.70 7.65 13.94
C LYS A 402 -2.96 7.63 14.81
N TYR A 403 -3.15 6.62 15.64
CA TYR A 403 -4.28 6.52 16.55
C TYR A 403 -3.89 7.15 17.90
N GLU A 404 -4.81 7.92 18.48
CA GLU A 404 -4.63 8.60 19.77
C GLU A 404 -4.34 7.60 20.91
N ASP A 405 -3.74 8.10 22.00
CA ASP A 405 -3.51 7.39 23.27
C ASP A 405 -2.67 6.11 23.19
N GLY A 406 -1.71 6.05 22.27
CA GLY A 406 -0.82 4.88 22.15
C GLY A 406 -1.52 3.60 21.73
N LYS A 407 -2.63 3.74 20.99
CA LYS A 407 -3.41 2.62 20.45
C LYS A 407 -2.95 2.25 19.05
N ASN A 408 -3.25 1.02 18.66
CA ASN A 408 -3.15 0.59 17.28
C ASN A 408 -4.25 -0.42 16.98
N VAL A 409 -4.35 -0.88 15.73
CA VAL A 409 -5.40 -1.79 15.30
C VAL A 409 -4.87 -3.18 15.00
N LEU A 410 -5.66 -4.18 15.36
CA LEU A 410 -5.42 -5.55 14.92
C LEU A 410 -5.57 -5.70 13.40
N SER A 411 -5.20 -6.87 12.89
CA SER A 411 -5.53 -7.31 11.53
C SER A 411 -6.46 -8.51 11.59
N TYR A 412 -7.26 -8.75 10.55
CA TYR A 412 -8.06 -9.98 10.45
C TYR A 412 -7.22 -11.26 10.62
N GLN A 413 -5.93 -11.20 10.24
CA GLN A 413 -5.01 -12.32 10.39
C GLN A 413 -4.73 -12.62 11.86
N MET A 414 -4.52 -11.58 12.67
CA MET A 414 -4.31 -11.69 14.12
C MET A 414 -5.61 -12.11 14.83
N VAL A 415 -6.73 -11.44 14.54
CA VAL A 415 -8.02 -11.76 15.17
C VAL A 415 -8.38 -13.23 14.94
N ASN A 416 -8.17 -13.75 13.72
CA ASN A 416 -8.52 -15.13 13.38
C ASN A 416 -7.56 -16.19 13.97
N THR A 417 -6.36 -15.82 14.41
CA THR A 417 -5.38 -16.76 14.97
C THR A 417 -5.29 -16.69 16.49
N ILE A 418 -5.59 -15.55 17.11
CA ILE A 418 -5.68 -15.44 18.56
C ILE A 418 -6.78 -16.40 19.03
N PRO A 419 -6.49 -17.29 20.00
CA PRO A 419 -7.43 -18.33 20.42
C PRO A 419 -8.48 -17.79 21.41
N PHE A 420 -9.20 -16.73 21.04
CA PHE A 420 -10.25 -16.12 21.86
C PHE A 420 -11.34 -17.13 22.23
N SER A 421 -11.98 -16.93 23.38
CA SER A 421 -13.35 -17.39 23.59
C SER A 421 -14.35 -16.43 22.91
N LYS A 422 -15.61 -16.86 22.74
CA LYS A 422 -16.67 -15.98 22.19
C LYS A 422 -16.86 -14.74 23.07
N GLU A 423 -16.82 -14.94 24.38
CA GLU A 423 -17.00 -13.90 25.40
C GLU A 423 -15.83 -12.91 25.38
N GLN A 424 -14.59 -13.40 25.30
CA GLN A 424 -13.40 -12.54 25.21
C GLN A 424 -13.44 -11.65 23.96
N LEU A 425 -13.83 -12.21 22.81
CA LEU A 425 -13.94 -11.42 21.59
C LEU A 425 -15.08 -10.40 21.68
N SER A 426 -16.23 -10.79 22.24
CA SER A 426 -17.36 -9.88 22.43
C SER A 426 -16.96 -8.68 23.31
N GLU A 427 -16.26 -8.93 24.42
CA GLU A 427 -15.79 -7.86 25.30
C GLU A 427 -14.73 -6.96 24.63
N LEU A 428 -13.82 -7.54 23.83
CA LEU A 428 -12.84 -6.77 23.05
C LEU A 428 -13.52 -5.81 22.05
N VAL A 429 -14.61 -6.23 21.41
CA VAL A 429 -15.28 -5.49 20.32
C VAL A 429 -16.32 -4.50 20.85
N LYS A 430 -16.87 -4.74 22.04
CA LYS A 430 -17.92 -3.92 22.65
C LYS A 430 -17.63 -2.41 22.70
N PRO A 431 -16.40 -1.92 23.02
CA PRO A 431 -16.10 -0.49 22.93
C PRO A 431 -16.26 0.09 21.51
N GLU A 432 -15.91 -0.70 20.48
CA GLU A 432 -16.07 -0.30 19.08
C GLU A 432 -17.53 -0.22 18.65
N ILE A 433 -18.35 -1.17 19.10
CA ILE A 433 -19.81 -1.14 18.87
C ILE A 433 -20.44 0.07 19.56
N ALA A 434 -20.10 0.32 20.82
CA ALA A 434 -20.58 1.48 21.56
C ALA A 434 -20.15 2.80 20.88
N TYR A 435 -18.93 2.86 20.35
CA TYR A 435 -18.47 3.99 19.56
C TYR A 435 -19.30 4.19 18.28
N VAL A 436 -19.62 3.11 17.55
CA VAL A 436 -20.50 3.17 16.36
C VAL A 436 -21.91 3.62 16.72
N GLU A 437 -22.50 3.12 17.80
CA GLU A 437 -23.81 3.55 18.28
C GLU A 437 -23.78 5.04 18.67
N LYS A 438 -22.74 5.50 19.36
CA LYS A 438 -22.57 6.92 19.67
C LYS A 438 -22.44 7.79 18.41
N LEU A 439 -21.70 7.33 17.39
CA LEU A 439 -21.64 8.01 16.10
C LEU A 439 -23.01 8.07 15.40
N LYS A 440 -23.95 7.16 15.67
CA LYS A 440 -25.32 7.16 15.11
C LYS A 440 -26.29 8.06 15.85
N ASP A 441 -26.16 8.14 17.17
CA ASP A 441 -27.18 8.76 18.02
C ASP A 441 -26.77 10.16 18.53
N ASP A 442 -25.48 10.43 18.71
CA ASP A 442 -24.97 11.72 19.19
C ASP A 442 -24.39 12.56 18.04
N LEU A 443 -25.13 13.61 17.66
CA LEU A 443 -24.72 14.53 16.59
C LEU A 443 -23.45 15.31 16.96
N ASN A 444 -23.30 15.76 18.20
CA ASN A 444 -22.16 16.56 18.62
C ASN A 444 -20.89 15.70 18.60
N PHE A 445 -20.99 14.47 19.09
CA PHE A 445 -19.90 13.50 19.03
C PHE A 445 -19.49 13.20 17.58
N PHE A 446 -20.47 12.95 16.70
CA PHE A 446 -20.19 12.73 15.27
C PHE A 446 -19.45 13.92 14.64
N LEU A 447 -19.92 15.16 14.90
CA LEU A 447 -19.29 16.36 14.36
C LEU A 447 -17.86 16.55 14.90
N ALA A 448 -17.60 16.20 16.16
CA ALA A 448 -16.26 16.26 16.74
C ALA A 448 -15.30 15.27 16.07
N GLU A 449 -15.71 14.00 15.93
CA GLU A 449 -14.89 12.95 15.28
C GLU A 449 -14.61 13.25 13.81
N VAL A 450 -15.58 13.84 13.12
CA VAL A 450 -15.40 14.29 11.74
C VAL A 450 -14.35 15.42 11.65
N ASN A 451 -14.28 16.32 12.64
CA ASN A 451 -13.32 17.42 12.66
C ASN A 451 -11.90 16.98 13.01
N LYS A 452 -11.72 15.96 13.87
CA LYS A 452 -10.39 15.38 14.15
C LYS A 452 -9.66 14.95 12.87
N ASN A 453 -10.40 14.39 11.91
CA ASN A 453 -9.85 13.97 10.62
C ASN A 453 -9.41 15.13 9.70
N ILE A 454 -9.71 16.39 10.05
CA ILE A 454 -9.37 17.58 9.25
C ILE A 454 -8.04 18.19 9.73
N GLU A 455 -7.73 18.10 11.03
CA GLU A 455 -6.53 18.70 11.64
C GLU A 455 -5.21 17.98 11.26
N ASP A 456 -5.27 16.73 10.80
CA ASP A 456 -4.11 15.91 10.37
C ASP A 456 -3.59 16.21 8.95
N ASP A 457 -4.29 17.02 8.14
CA ASP A 457 -3.74 17.57 6.90
C ASP A 457 -3.13 18.95 7.24
N GLU A 458 -1.79 19.08 7.24
CA GLU A 458 -1.05 20.35 7.46
C GLU A 458 -1.51 21.52 6.55
N ASP A 459 -2.29 21.23 5.51
CA ASP A 459 -2.89 22.22 4.60
C ASP A 459 -4.34 22.65 4.99
N THR A 460 -4.95 22.14 6.07
CA THR A 460 -6.40 22.25 6.30
C THR A 460 -6.80 22.87 7.65
N LEU A 461 -7.05 24.19 7.61
CA LEU A 461 -8.00 24.94 8.46
C LEU A 461 -7.70 25.07 9.98
N ASN A 462 -6.97 26.12 10.36
CA ASN A 462 -7.12 26.72 11.70
C ASN A 462 -8.53 27.32 11.86
N PHE A 463 -9.38 26.65 12.64
CA PHE A 463 -10.77 27.05 12.94
C PHE A 463 -10.88 28.34 13.77
N GLU A 464 -9.83 28.75 14.51
CA GLU A 464 -9.85 29.95 15.38
C GLU A 464 -9.97 31.29 14.64
N LYS A 465 -9.76 31.32 13.30
CA LYS A 465 -9.88 32.56 12.51
C LYS A 465 -11.29 32.85 11.98
N ILE A 466 -12.29 32.02 12.31
CA ILE A 466 -13.64 32.11 11.71
C ILE A 466 -14.50 33.22 12.36
N GLU A 467 -14.16 33.71 13.55
CA GLU A 467 -15.09 34.55 14.33
C GLU A 467 -15.08 36.07 14.07
N ASN A 468 -14.32 36.62 13.11
CA ASN A 468 -14.19 38.08 12.97
C ASN A 468 -14.57 38.67 11.59
N LEU A 469 -15.54 38.11 10.87
CA LEU A 469 -15.90 38.63 9.53
C LEU A 469 -17.40 38.88 9.34
N ILE A 470 -18.00 39.68 10.23
CA ILE A 470 -19.24 40.40 9.91
C ILE A 470 -18.90 41.88 9.82
N ASN A 471 -18.84 42.40 8.59
CA ASN A 471 -19.11 43.79 8.27
C ASN A 471 -19.67 43.84 6.85
N ASP A 472 -20.77 44.56 6.72
CA ASP A 472 -21.73 44.58 5.62
C ASP A 472 -21.18 45.20 4.33
N ASP A 473 -21.58 44.59 3.20
CA ASP A 473 -21.81 45.29 1.95
C ASP A 473 -22.86 44.53 1.12
N ASP A 474 -23.96 45.19 0.78
CA ASP A 474 -25.31 44.61 0.69
C ASP A 474 -25.64 43.77 -0.58
N ASN A 475 -24.61 43.34 -1.33
CA ASN A 475 -24.80 42.56 -2.56
C ASN A 475 -23.62 41.67 -3.01
N LYS A 476 -22.47 41.64 -2.30
CA LYS A 476 -21.31 40.79 -2.66
C LYS A 476 -21.15 39.64 -1.67
N ILE A 477 -20.86 38.43 -2.17
CA ILE A 477 -20.48 37.28 -1.34
C ILE A 477 -18.95 37.15 -1.33
N ARG A 478 -18.37 37.03 -0.14
CA ARG A 478 -16.93 36.78 0.04
C ARG A 478 -16.58 35.40 -0.50
N ILE A 479 -15.53 35.34 -1.31
CA ILE A 479 -14.86 34.11 -1.73
C ILE A 479 -13.83 33.80 -0.64
N SER A 480 -13.97 32.69 0.09
CA SER A 480 -12.95 32.25 1.06
C SER A 480 -12.13 31.07 0.54
N LYS A 481 -11.12 30.65 1.32
CA LYS A 481 -10.32 29.45 1.03
C LYS A 481 -11.18 28.18 1.03
N ASN A 482 -10.72 27.19 0.27
CA ASN A 482 -11.38 25.93 -0.04
C ASN A 482 -11.83 25.19 1.24
N THR A 483 -13.13 24.89 1.37
CA THR A 483 -13.67 24.01 2.42
C THR A 483 -14.14 22.73 1.76
N ASP A 484 -13.67 21.58 2.23
CA ASP A 484 -14.15 20.30 1.74
C ASP A 484 -15.60 20.03 2.21
N VAL A 485 -16.24 18.97 1.71
CA VAL A 485 -17.65 18.65 2.04
C VAL A 485 -17.83 18.44 3.54
N THR A 486 -16.84 17.81 4.15
CA THR A 486 -16.77 17.46 5.55
C THR A 486 -16.86 18.72 6.42
N GLY A 487 -15.93 19.66 6.21
CA GLY A 487 -15.93 20.95 6.91
C GLY A 487 -17.18 21.78 6.62
N ALA A 488 -17.67 21.79 5.37
CA ALA A 488 -18.88 22.50 4.99
C ALA A 488 -20.12 22.01 5.74
N PHE A 489 -20.26 20.69 5.89
CA PHE A 489 -21.40 20.08 6.57
C PHE A 489 -21.33 20.28 8.09
N THR A 490 -20.14 20.22 8.68
CA THR A 490 -19.95 20.59 10.09
C THR A 490 -20.37 22.03 10.34
N VAL A 491 -19.90 22.97 9.52
CA VAL A 491 -20.21 24.40 9.67
C VAL A 491 -21.71 24.66 9.47
N MET A 492 -22.36 23.99 8.52
CA MET A 492 -23.81 24.07 8.31
C MET A 492 -24.60 23.57 9.52
N CYS A 493 -24.19 22.46 10.14
CA CYS A 493 -24.83 21.96 11.36
C CYS A 493 -24.67 22.92 12.55
N LYS A 494 -23.49 23.56 12.69
CA LYS A 494 -23.27 24.61 13.70
C LYS A 494 -24.17 25.83 13.46
N HIS A 495 -24.30 26.26 12.19
CA HIS A 495 -25.14 27.40 11.80
C HIS A 495 -26.64 27.16 11.97
N ASN A 496 -27.09 25.95 11.61
CA ASN A 496 -28.46 25.51 11.78
C ASN A 496 -28.51 23.99 12.11
N PRO A 497 -28.77 23.61 13.38
CA PRO A 497 -28.80 22.20 13.79
C PRO A 497 -29.79 21.33 13.01
N ASN A 498 -30.83 21.93 12.42
CA ASN A 498 -31.79 21.24 11.55
C ASN A 498 -31.14 20.67 10.29
N PHE A 499 -29.97 21.16 9.87
CA PHE A 499 -29.23 20.59 8.74
C PHE A 499 -28.92 19.10 8.93
N ALA A 500 -28.74 18.66 10.17
CA ALA A 500 -28.50 17.25 10.50
C ALA A 500 -29.67 16.33 10.10
N ASN A 501 -30.88 16.88 9.97
CA ASN A 501 -32.08 16.15 9.57
C ASN A 501 -32.25 16.03 8.05
N THR A 502 -31.33 16.61 7.26
CA THR A 502 -31.41 16.59 5.79
C THR A 502 -30.98 15.25 5.20
N SER A 503 -31.52 14.90 4.02
CA SER A 503 -31.12 13.72 3.23
C SER A 503 -29.61 13.63 3.05
N VAL A 504 -29.00 14.76 2.66
CA VAL A 504 -27.57 14.87 2.35
C VAL A 504 -26.70 14.63 3.59
N PHE A 505 -27.04 15.23 4.72
CA PHE A 505 -26.28 15.01 5.96
C PHE A 505 -26.45 13.57 6.47
N LYS A 506 -27.67 13.01 6.43
CA LYS A 506 -27.91 11.62 6.81
C LYS A 506 -27.13 10.63 5.95
N GLU A 507 -27.03 10.87 4.64
CA GLU A 507 -26.21 10.04 3.74
C GLU A 507 -24.71 10.18 4.02
N PHE A 508 -24.23 11.40 4.31
CA PHE A 508 -22.85 11.65 4.73
C PHE A 508 -22.52 10.88 6.03
N ARG A 509 -23.33 11.06 7.08
CA ARG A 509 -23.17 10.36 8.37
C ARG A 509 -23.19 8.85 8.19
N ARG A 510 -24.15 8.32 7.41
CA ARG A 510 -24.22 6.89 7.09
C ARG A 510 -22.97 6.39 6.37
N SER A 511 -22.44 7.17 5.42
CA SER A 511 -21.26 6.78 4.64
C SER A 511 -20.00 6.77 5.50
N PHE A 512 -19.85 7.75 6.39
CA PHE A 512 -18.75 7.81 7.37
C PHE A 512 -18.78 6.61 8.31
N ILE A 513 -19.93 6.35 8.95
CA ILE A 513 -20.11 5.21 9.87
C ILE A 513 -19.90 3.89 9.13
N LYS A 514 -20.42 3.77 7.91
CA LYS A 514 -20.24 2.57 7.09
C LYS A 514 -18.76 2.32 6.79
N ALA A 515 -17.97 3.35 6.47
CA ALA A 515 -16.54 3.20 6.25
C ALA A 515 -15.83 2.68 7.51
N TYR A 516 -16.17 3.22 8.68
CA TYR A 516 -15.66 2.74 9.96
C TYR A 516 -16.00 1.27 10.23
N VAL A 517 -17.28 0.90 10.07
CA VAL A 517 -17.73 -0.49 10.25
C VAL A 517 -17.08 -1.42 9.22
N GLU A 518 -16.85 -0.98 7.98
CA GLU A 518 -16.11 -1.75 6.97
C GLU A 518 -14.65 -2.02 7.37
N GLU A 519 -14.00 -1.12 8.12
CA GLU A 519 -12.68 -1.38 8.71
C GLU A 519 -12.76 -2.40 9.85
N LEU A 520 -13.76 -2.29 10.74
CA LEU A 520 -13.99 -3.29 11.80
C LEU A 520 -14.22 -4.70 11.23
N ARG A 521 -15.02 -4.83 10.16
CA ARG A 521 -15.23 -6.10 9.43
C ARG A 521 -13.96 -6.64 8.72
N GLN A 522 -12.89 -5.85 8.70
CA GLN A 522 -11.56 -6.28 8.25
C GLN A 522 -10.63 -6.60 9.43
N GLY A 523 -11.18 -6.75 10.63
CA GLY A 523 -10.47 -7.04 11.87
C GLY A 523 -9.69 -5.85 12.43
N LYS A 524 -10.01 -4.61 12.03
CA LYS A 524 -9.33 -3.39 12.49
C LYS A 524 -9.87 -2.88 13.83
N ILE A 525 -9.76 -3.72 14.86
CA ILE A 525 -10.20 -3.40 16.22
C ILE A 525 -9.08 -2.61 16.92
N LYS A 526 -9.37 -1.44 17.52
CA LYS A 526 -8.36 -0.67 18.26
C LYS A 526 -8.08 -1.33 19.61
N ILE A 527 -6.81 -1.39 19.97
CA ILE A 527 -6.29 -1.98 21.21
C ILE A 527 -5.19 -1.11 21.81
N SER A 528 -4.94 -1.26 23.10
CA SER A 528 -3.76 -0.68 23.75
C SER A 528 -2.49 -1.37 23.24
N GLY A 529 -1.60 -0.63 22.59
CA GLY A 529 -0.38 -1.18 22.01
C GLY A 529 0.00 -0.49 20.71
N ASP A 530 1.25 -0.70 20.26
CA ASP A 530 1.75 -0.08 19.04
C ASP A 530 2.81 -0.95 18.36
N TYR A 531 3.09 -0.63 17.09
CA TYR A 531 4.23 -1.17 16.37
C TYR A 531 5.51 -0.59 16.94
N CYS A 532 6.35 -1.47 17.48
CA CYS A 532 7.65 -1.16 18.04
C CYS A 532 8.73 -1.74 17.13
N ILE A 533 9.75 -0.95 16.79
CA ILE A 533 10.90 -1.41 16.00
C ILE A 533 11.72 -2.38 16.84
N ALA A 534 12.02 -3.55 16.26
CA ALA A 534 12.79 -4.60 16.90
C ALA A 534 14.29 -4.25 16.92
N ASN A 535 14.90 -4.39 18.11
CA ASN A 535 16.32 -4.20 18.35
C ASN A 535 16.89 -5.43 19.05
N GLY A 536 17.91 -6.08 18.48
CA GLY A 536 18.44 -7.35 18.98
C GLY A 536 19.64 -7.16 19.89
N ASN A 537 19.59 -7.68 21.12
CA ASN A 537 20.75 -7.88 22.02
C ASN A 537 21.79 -6.73 21.98
N VAL A 538 21.34 -5.49 22.14
CA VAL A 538 22.17 -4.28 21.87
C VAL A 538 23.31 -4.07 22.88
N ILE A 539 23.15 -4.56 24.11
CA ILE A 539 24.20 -4.50 25.14
C ILE A 539 25.29 -5.51 24.84
N GLU A 540 24.91 -6.71 24.38
CA GLU A 540 25.88 -7.70 23.90
C GLU A 540 26.66 -7.17 22.69
N MET A 541 26.04 -6.35 21.84
CA MET A 541 26.72 -5.69 20.70
C MET A 541 27.79 -4.70 21.18
N LEU A 542 27.52 -3.92 22.23
CA LEU A 542 28.54 -3.06 22.86
C LEU A 542 29.69 -3.87 23.45
N LYS A 543 29.39 -4.94 24.19
CA LYS A 543 30.40 -5.85 24.78
C LYS A 543 31.28 -6.53 23.74
N ALA A 544 30.72 -6.83 22.56
CA ALA A 544 31.50 -7.39 21.46
C ALA A 544 32.58 -6.42 20.95
N THR A 545 32.40 -5.10 21.11
CA THR A 545 33.43 -4.13 20.71
C THR A 545 34.67 -4.13 21.60
N THR A 546 34.53 -4.55 22.86
CA THR A 546 35.63 -4.63 23.84
C THR A 546 36.19 -6.04 24.00
N GLY A 547 35.54 -7.05 23.39
CA GLY A 547 35.91 -8.46 23.51
C GLY A 547 35.27 -9.17 24.72
N ASP A 548 34.36 -8.52 25.43
CA ASP A 548 33.72 -9.05 26.65
C ASP A 548 32.50 -9.95 26.38
N PHE A 549 32.05 -10.03 25.14
CA PHE A 549 30.91 -10.85 24.78
C PHE A 549 31.33 -12.32 24.59
N ASP A 550 30.85 -13.20 25.48
CA ASP A 550 31.16 -14.64 25.48
C ASP A 550 30.16 -15.50 24.68
N GLY A 551 29.26 -14.86 23.94
CA GLY A 551 28.20 -15.52 23.19
C GLY A 551 26.92 -15.80 23.99
N LYS A 552 26.85 -15.38 25.26
CA LYS A 552 25.65 -15.54 26.11
C LYS A 552 25.01 -14.19 26.42
N THR A 553 23.69 -14.21 26.58
CA THR A 553 22.96 -13.00 27.01
C THR A 553 23.31 -12.67 28.46
N SER A 554 23.63 -11.40 28.69
CA SER A 554 23.88 -10.85 30.03
C SER A 554 22.71 -10.03 30.56
N THR A 555 21.74 -9.72 29.70
CA THR A 555 20.63 -8.80 29.98
C THR A 555 19.28 -9.53 29.88
N LEU A 556 18.71 -9.63 28.69
CA LEU A 556 17.39 -10.22 28.44
C LEU A 556 17.50 -11.74 28.25
N LYS A 557 16.76 -12.53 29.03
CA LYS A 557 16.77 -14.00 28.96
C LYS A 557 15.46 -14.56 28.42
N CYS A 558 15.52 -15.64 27.64
CA CYS A 558 14.35 -16.33 27.12
C CYS A 558 13.36 -15.36 26.46
N ASN A 559 12.09 -15.33 26.92
CA ASN A 559 11.03 -14.48 26.41
C ASN A 559 10.98 -13.07 27.03
N GLN A 560 12.00 -12.66 27.77
CA GLN A 560 12.09 -11.31 28.32
C GLN A 560 12.36 -10.29 27.23
N ILE A 561 11.73 -9.12 27.37
CA ILE A 561 11.93 -7.96 26.50
C ILE A 561 12.12 -6.70 27.34
N PHE A 562 12.72 -5.68 26.75
CA PHE A 562 12.64 -4.31 27.29
C PHE A 562 11.86 -3.42 26.32
N CYS A 563 10.89 -2.69 26.84
CA CYS A 563 10.12 -1.69 26.09
C CYS A 563 9.66 -0.60 27.06
N SER A 564 10.00 0.65 26.78
CA SER A 564 9.70 1.76 27.70
C SER A 564 8.22 2.13 27.77
N ARG A 565 7.39 1.64 26.84
CA ARG A 565 5.92 1.78 26.88
C ARG A 565 5.29 1.03 28.05
N PHE A 566 5.87 -0.08 28.48
CA PHE A 566 5.26 -1.00 29.44
C PHE A 566 5.99 -1.00 30.76
N LYS A 567 5.30 -1.42 31.82
CA LYS A 567 5.87 -1.50 33.16
C LYS A 567 6.68 -2.78 33.34
N GLU A 568 7.63 -2.76 34.26
CA GLU A 568 8.37 -3.95 34.65
C GLU A 568 7.41 -5.04 35.18
N ASN A 569 7.70 -6.30 34.85
CA ASN A 569 6.90 -7.50 35.11
C ASN A 569 5.54 -7.55 34.40
N GLU A 570 5.26 -6.62 33.49
CA GLU A 570 4.03 -6.66 32.70
C GLU A 570 4.10 -7.77 31.64
N LEU A 571 2.99 -8.48 31.45
CA LEU A 571 2.83 -9.45 30.37
C LEU A 571 2.38 -8.74 29.11
N VAL A 572 3.06 -9.02 28.00
CA VAL A 572 2.70 -8.47 26.69
C VAL A 572 2.69 -9.56 25.62
N VAL A 573 1.86 -9.34 24.61
CA VAL A 573 1.79 -10.19 23.42
C VAL A 573 2.27 -9.39 22.22
N GLY A 574 3.06 -10.04 21.37
CA GLY A 574 3.58 -9.46 20.15
C GLY A 574 3.13 -10.19 18.89
N PHE A 575 2.98 -9.42 17.81
CA PHE A 575 2.65 -9.93 16.47
C PHE A 575 3.50 -9.25 15.39
N ARG A 576 4.04 -10.03 14.44
CA ARG A 576 4.64 -9.52 13.19
C ARG A 576 3.74 -9.86 12.00
N ASN A 577 3.63 -8.92 11.07
CA ASN A 577 2.90 -9.13 9.81
C ASN A 577 3.86 -9.52 8.67
N PRO A 578 3.46 -10.42 7.75
CA PRO A 578 2.16 -11.09 7.73
C PRO A 578 2.01 -12.14 8.83
N HIS A 579 0.87 -12.15 9.52
CA HIS A 579 0.63 -13.09 10.60
C HIS A 579 -0.04 -14.35 10.05
N VAL A 580 0.66 -15.49 10.11
CA VAL A 580 0.26 -16.67 9.32
C VAL A 580 -0.55 -17.66 10.13
N ASN A 581 -0.12 -18.00 11.34
CA ASN A 581 -0.75 -18.98 12.21
C ASN A 581 -0.47 -18.68 13.69
N ILE A 582 -1.15 -19.42 14.58
CA ILE A 582 -1.08 -19.26 16.04
C ILE A 582 0.32 -19.46 16.65
N SER A 583 1.21 -20.20 15.98
CA SER A 583 2.58 -20.40 16.48
C SER A 583 3.44 -19.14 16.41
N ASN A 584 3.05 -18.16 15.57
CA ASN A 584 3.73 -16.87 15.41
C ASN A 584 3.30 -15.79 16.41
N ILE A 585 2.65 -16.19 17.51
CA ILE A 585 2.29 -15.30 18.62
C ILE A 585 3.42 -15.33 19.64
N GLY A 586 4.02 -14.17 19.89
CA GLY A 586 5.05 -14.00 20.92
C GLY A 586 4.45 -13.58 22.26
N THR A 587 4.73 -14.33 23.32
CA THR A 587 4.32 -14.02 24.70
C THR A 587 5.55 -13.64 25.51
N HIS A 588 5.55 -12.42 26.05
CA HIS A 588 6.74 -11.80 26.64
C HIS A 588 6.46 -11.27 28.03
N ILE A 589 7.54 -11.17 28.81
CA ILE A 589 7.55 -10.50 30.11
C ILE A 589 8.47 -9.29 29.97
N VAL A 590 7.96 -8.12 30.32
CA VAL A 590 8.74 -6.89 30.30
C VAL A 590 9.66 -6.87 31.51
N VAL A 591 10.95 -6.65 31.27
CA VAL A 591 11.94 -6.47 32.34
C VAL A 591 12.63 -5.13 32.19
N ASN A 592 13.05 -4.54 33.31
CA ASN A 592 13.85 -3.35 33.27
C ASN A 592 15.34 -3.72 33.10
N VAL A 593 16.02 -3.09 32.15
CA VAL A 593 17.46 -3.29 31.91
C VAL A 593 18.17 -1.94 32.11
N PRO A 594 18.79 -1.70 33.28
CA PRO A 594 19.46 -0.44 33.60
C PRO A 594 20.47 0.00 32.54
N GLU A 595 21.21 -0.95 31.97
CA GLU A 595 22.24 -0.69 30.97
C GLU A 595 21.63 -0.20 29.65
N ILE A 596 20.47 -0.75 29.23
CA ILE A 596 19.76 -0.25 28.05
C ILE A 596 19.35 1.22 28.27
N ARG A 597 18.79 1.55 29.44
CA ARG A 597 18.40 2.94 29.77
C ARG A 597 19.60 3.88 29.87
N ARG A 598 20.75 3.38 30.34
CA ARG A 598 21.97 4.15 30.47
C ARG A 598 22.51 4.53 29.09
N TYR A 599 22.67 3.55 28.20
CA TYR A 599 23.40 3.70 26.94
C TYR A 599 22.53 3.96 25.71
N PHE A 600 21.21 3.82 25.77
CA PHE A 600 20.35 4.01 24.59
C PHE A 600 19.29 5.08 24.83
N ALA A 601 18.91 5.80 23.77
CA ALA A 601 17.75 6.69 23.80
C ALA A 601 16.47 5.87 23.55
N CYS A 602 15.83 5.44 24.64
CA CYS A 602 14.65 4.58 24.57
C CYS A 602 13.38 5.39 24.30
N THR A 603 12.71 5.15 23.17
CA THR A 603 11.38 5.69 22.87
C THR A 603 10.30 4.64 23.10
N ALA A 604 9.05 5.08 23.18
CA ALA A 604 7.93 4.15 23.33
C ALA A 604 7.79 3.21 22.11
N ASN A 605 8.29 3.58 20.93
CA ASN A 605 8.13 2.81 19.69
C ASN A 605 9.32 1.88 19.39
N GLN A 606 10.06 1.47 20.42
CA GLN A 606 11.14 0.50 20.36
C GLN A 606 10.84 -0.72 21.24
N VAL A 607 11.26 -1.89 20.77
CA VAL A 607 11.29 -3.11 21.58
C VAL A 607 12.67 -3.75 21.45
N PHE A 608 13.27 -4.04 22.60
CA PHE A 608 14.56 -4.73 22.67
C PHE A 608 14.29 -6.19 22.99
N LEU A 609 14.77 -7.07 22.11
CA LEU A 609 14.45 -8.48 22.10
C LEU A 609 15.70 -9.31 22.38
N ASN A 610 15.52 -10.41 23.11
CA ASN A 610 16.51 -11.46 23.18
C ASN A 610 16.36 -12.40 21.97
N SER A 611 17.46 -12.67 21.28
CA SER A 611 17.56 -13.67 20.22
C SER A 611 18.72 -14.65 20.45
N ILE A 612 19.34 -14.61 21.64
CA ILE A 612 20.33 -15.58 22.10
C ILE A 612 19.61 -16.72 22.83
N ASP A 613 19.91 -17.96 22.43
CA ASP A 613 19.37 -19.22 22.97
C ASP A 613 17.82 -19.23 23.06
N TYR A 614 17.15 -18.51 22.16
CA TYR A 614 15.69 -18.38 22.17
C TYR A 614 15.16 -18.08 20.75
N PRO A 615 14.06 -18.72 20.28
CA PRO A 615 13.64 -18.72 18.89
C PRO A 615 12.88 -17.46 18.42
N THR A 616 13.22 -16.27 18.91
CA THR A 616 12.51 -15.01 18.59
C THR A 616 12.36 -14.77 17.09
N LEU A 617 13.41 -14.98 16.30
CA LEU A 617 13.37 -14.69 14.87
C LEU A 617 12.38 -15.61 14.13
N SER A 618 12.37 -16.90 14.47
CA SER A 618 11.40 -17.87 13.93
C SER A 618 9.98 -17.64 14.45
N LEU A 619 9.84 -17.25 15.73
CA LEU A 619 8.57 -16.88 16.35
C LEU A 619 7.89 -15.76 15.57
N TYR A 620 8.65 -14.71 15.23
CA TYR A 620 8.19 -13.60 14.42
C TYR A 620 8.40 -13.78 12.91
N GLN A 621 8.30 -15.03 12.45
CA GLN A 621 8.16 -15.36 11.03
C GLN A 621 9.38 -15.02 10.16
N GLY A 622 10.58 -15.26 10.68
CA GLY A 622 11.85 -14.91 10.03
C GLY A 622 12.16 -13.42 10.19
N GLU A 623 12.10 -12.93 11.41
CA GLU A 623 12.48 -11.55 11.76
C GLU A 623 13.98 -11.33 11.62
N ASP A 624 14.33 -10.12 11.19
CA ASP A 624 15.68 -9.57 11.25
C ASP A 624 15.64 -8.21 11.97
N PHE A 625 16.78 -7.56 12.16
CA PHE A 625 16.85 -6.28 12.86
C PHE A 625 17.05 -5.12 11.88
N ASP A 626 16.57 -5.27 10.64
CA ASP A 626 16.78 -4.32 9.53
C ASP A 626 15.69 -3.23 9.41
N ILE A 627 14.98 -2.95 10.53
CA ILE A 627 13.81 -2.08 10.78
C ILE A 627 12.44 -2.80 10.85
N ASP A 628 12.47 -4.12 11.02
CA ASP A 628 11.28 -4.88 11.36
C ASP A 628 10.60 -4.32 12.61
N SER A 629 9.28 -4.53 12.69
CA SER A 629 8.49 -4.01 13.79
C SER A 629 7.36 -4.96 14.17
N ASN A 630 7.10 -5.06 15.47
CA ASN A 630 6.12 -5.93 16.08
C ASN A 630 5.03 -5.08 16.73
N LEU A 631 3.77 -5.43 16.49
CA LEU A 631 2.68 -4.89 17.29
C LEU A 631 2.78 -5.52 18.68
N ILE A 632 3.16 -4.75 19.69
CA ILE A 632 3.24 -5.20 21.08
C ILE A 632 2.07 -4.60 21.85
N THR A 633 1.33 -5.44 22.58
CA THR A 633 0.11 -5.06 23.30
C THR A 633 0.06 -5.69 24.69
N ASN A 634 -0.51 -4.94 25.64
CA ASN A 634 -0.87 -5.37 26.99
C ASN A 634 -2.39 -5.53 27.16
N GLU A 635 -3.14 -5.62 26.06
CA GLU A 635 -4.61 -5.72 26.09
C GLU A 635 -5.05 -6.99 26.84
N PRO A 636 -5.74 -6.88 28.00
CA PRO A 636 -5.94 -8.02 28.90
C PRO A 636 -6.60 -9.23 28.25
N CYS A 637 -7.64 -9.03 27.43
CA CYS A 637 -8.32 -10.13 26.76
C CYS A 637 -7.43 -10.87 25.75
N ILE A 638 -6.45 -10.18 25.15
CA ILE A 638 -5.47 -10.79 24.24
C ILE A 638 -4.43 -11.57 25.05
N ILE A 639 -3.94 -11.00 26.15
CA ILE A 639 -3.02 -11.69 27.07
C ILE A 639 -3.64 -13.01 27.54
N ASP A 640 -4.84 -12.95 28.10
CA ASP A 640 -5.55 -14.12 28.64
C ASP A 640 -5.78 -15.20 27.58
N ALA A 641 -6.17 -14.80 26.36
CA ALA A 641 -6.32 -15.75 25.26
C ALA A 641 -4.97 -16.41 24.89
N CYS A 642 -3.89 -15.63 24.78
CA CYS A 642 -2.61 -16.10 24.29
C CYS A 642 -1.81 -16.92 25.30
N LEU A 643 -2.02 -16.72 26.61
CA LEU A 643 -1.39 -17.54 27.66
C LEU A 643 -1.85 -19.01 27.62
N ASN A 644 -3.01 -19.28 27.01
CA ASN A 644 -3.58 -20.63 26.87
C ASN A 644 -3.14 -21.35 25.56
N VAL A 645 -2.16 -20.81 24.83
CA VAL A 645 -1.66 -21.45 23.60
C VAL A 645 -0.87 -22.71 23.94
N ASP A 646 -1.39 -23.87 23.53
CA ASP A 646 -0.70 -25.14 23.65
C ASP A 646 0.42 -25.27 22.59
N LYS A 647 1.67 -24.99 23.02
CA LYS A 647 2.86 -25.09 22.17
C LYS A 647 3.26 -26.54 21.83
N THR A 648 2.68 -27.56 22.47
CA THR A 648 2.93 -28.96 22.09
C THR A 648 2.22 -29.33 20.79
N VAL A 649 1.02 -28.77 20.57
CA VAL A 649 0.26 -28.89 19.32
C VAL A 649 0.68 -27.83 18.30
N THR A 650 1.05 -26.64 18.77
CA THR A 650 1.33 -25.48 17.91
C THR A 650 2.81 -25.07 17.95
N ALA A 651 3.69 -26.06 17.72
CA ALA A 651 5.13 -25.86 17.69
C ALA A 651 5.54 -24.76 16.71
N ILE A 652 6.56 -23.96 17.05
CA ILE A 652 6.98 -22.78 16.26
C ILE A 652 7.28 -23.20 14.82
N SER A 653 6.61 -22.58 13.85
CA SER A 653 6.87 -22.79 12.43
C SER A 653 8.27 -22.31 12.05
N VAL A 654 9.02 -23.12 11.30
CA VAL A 654 10.33 -22.71 10.78
C VAL A 654 10.57 -23.17 9.35
N ASN A 655 11.18 -22.28 8.57
CA ASN A 655 11.50 -22.52 7.17
C ASN A 655 12.89 -23.14 7.04
N LYS A 656 12.97 -24.39 6.56
CA LYS A 656 14.20 -25.11 6.23
C LYS A 656 14.34 -25.40 4.73
N ILE A 657 13.60 -24.67 3.89
CA ILE A 657 13.77 -24.74 2.43
C ILE A 657 15.09 -24.07 2.07
N LYS A 658 16.03 -24.85 1.52
CA LYS A 658 17.35 -24.36 1.12
C LYS A 658 17.26 -23.39 -0.06
N GLU A 659 18.07 -22.35 -0.02
CA GLU A 659 18.36 -21.53 -1.20
C GLU A 659 19.07 -22.38 -2.26
N SER A 660 18.76 -22.14 -3.53
CA SER A 660 19.37 -22.89 -4.63
C SER A 660 20.73 -22.26 -5.01
N ASP A 661 21.83 -22.84 -4.54
CA ASP A 661 23.21 -22.41 -4.86
C ASP A 661 23.56 -22.52 -6.36
N SER A 662 22.81 -23.31 -7.13
CA SER A 662 22.97 -23.57 -8.56
C SER A 662 22.63 -22.38 -9.48
N ASN A 663 22.19 -21.25 -8.92
CA ASN A 663 21.57 -20.15 -9.69
C ASN A 663 22.45 -18.94 -9.96
N LYS A 664 23.76 -19.05 -9.76
CA LYS A 664 24.69 -18.03 -10.25
C LYS A 664 24.58 -17.97 -11.78
N GLN A 665 24.16 -16.83 -12.30
CA GLN A 665 23.96 -16.59 -13.73
C GLN A 665 24.69 -15.31 -14.12
N GLU A 666 25.13 -15.23 -15.38
CA GLU A 666 25.67 -13.98 -15.94
C GLU A 666 24.59 -12.89 -15.96
N LEU A 667 24.98 -11.66 -15.66
CA LEU A 667 24.08 -10.50 -15.58
C LEU A 667 23.69 -9.98 -16.98
N THR A 668 23.00 -10.81 -17.76
CA THR A 668 22.54 -10.49 -19.10
C THR A 668 21.08 -10.02 -19.11
N PRO A 669 20.64 -9.24 -20.12
CA PRO A 669 19.24 -8.85 -20.27
C PRO A 669 18.25 -10.02 -20.23
N GLU A 670 18.61 -11.14 -20.87
CA GLU A 670 17.78 -12.36 -20.88
C GLU A 670 17.60 -12.93 -19.47
N ASN A 671 18.70 -13.10 -18.74
CA ASN A 671 18.67 -13.66 -17.39
C ASN A 671 17.96 -12.71 -16.41
N MET A 672 18.19 -11.40 -16.51
CA MET A 672 17.45 -10.39 -15.74
C MET A 672 15.94 -10.46 -16.00
N SER A 673 15.52 -10.57 -17.27
CA SER A 673 14.11 -10.71 -17.62
C SER A 673 13.50 -12.00 -17.07
N LYS A 674 14.22 -13.13 -17.15
CA LYS A 674 13.80 -14.42 -16.61
C LYS A 674 13.57 -14.34 -15.10
N VAL A 675 14.56 -13.84 -14.34
CA VAL A 675 14.50 -13.73 -12.88
C VAL A 675 13.36 -12.81 -12.44
N ASP A 676 13.25 -11.61 -13.01
CA ASP A 676 12.19 -10.69 -12.63
C ASP A 676 10.79 -11.16 -13.03
N HIS A 677 10.66 -11.91 -14.13
CA HIS A 677 9.39 -12.53 -14.47
C HIS A 677 8.96 -13.55 -13.41
N ILE A 678 9.89 -14.35 -12.88
CA ILE A 678 9.61 -15.30 -11.79
C ILE A 678 9.18 -14.53 -10.53
N ILE A 679 9.93 -13.49 -10.15
CA ILE A 679 9.63 -12.65 -8.97
C ILE A 679 8.24 -11.99 -9.10
N SER A 680 7.88 -11.52 -10.31
CA SER A 680 6.59 -10.85 -10.55
C SER A 680 5.36 -11.75 -10.41
N LYS A 681 5.54 -13.08 -10.38
CA LYS A 681 4.46 -14.02 -10.05
C LYS A 681 4.28 -14.07 -8.53
N ASN A 682 3.70 -13.03 -7.96
CA ASN A 682 3.53 -12.88 -6.51
C ASN A 682 2.34 -13.70 -5.97
N TYR A 683 2.61 -14.65 -5.05
CA TYR A 683 1.60 -15.49 -4.40
C TYR A 683 1.44 -15.21 -2.90
N ILE A 684 2.10 -14.20 -2.32
CA ILE A 684 2.03 -13.90 -0.87
C ILE A 684 0.57 -13.84 -0.40
N GLY A 685 -0.26 -13.01 -1.04
CA GLY A 685 -1.68 -12.88 -0.65
C GLY A 685 -2.50 -14.15 -0.86
N ASP A 686 -2.16 -14.99 -1.85
CA ASP A 686 -2.84 -16.26 -2.08
C ASP A 686 -2.49 -17.30 -0.99
N VAL A 687 -1.22 -17.31 -0.52
CA VAL A 687 -0.75 -18.15 0.59
C VAL A 687 -1.36 -17.71 1.92
N ILE A 688 -1.35 -16.41 2.23
CA ILE A 688 -1.92 -15.89 3.48
C ILE A 688 -3.43 -16.12 3.54
N ASN A 689 -4.17 -15.89 2.45
CA ASN A 689 -5.60 -16.19 2.45
C ASN A 689 -5.88 -17.69 2.63
N LEU A 690 -5.03 -18.56 2.06
CA LEU A 690 -5.15 -20.01 2.29
C LEU A 690 -4.87 -20.37 3.75
N SER A 691 -3.84 -19.80 4.38
CA SER A 691 -3.56 -20.04 5.80
C SER A 691 -4.73 -19.61 6.68
N GLN A 692 -5.38 -18.49 6.38
CA GLN A 692 -6.51 -18.01 7.16
C GLN A 692 -7.77 -18.87 6.98
N GLU A 693 -7.98 -19.47 5.80
CA GLU A 693 -9.02 -20.51 5.64
C GLU A 693 -8.70 -21.77 6.47
N ILE A 694 -7.43 -22.19 6.53
CA ILE A 694 -6.97 -23.34 7.31
C ILE A 694 -7.12 -23.07 8.82
N ASN A 695 -6.68 -21.90 9.29
CA ASN A 695 -6.83 -21.48 10.70
C ASN A 695 -8.29 -21.46 11.12
N SER A 696 -9.19 -21.00 10.24
CA SER A 696 -10.63 -21.00 10.54
C SER A 696 -11.18 -22.40 10.75
N LYS A 697 -10.66 -23.39 10.01
CA LYS A 697 -11.03 -24.81 10.20
C LYS A 697 -10.40 -25.36 11.46
N PHE A 698 -9.12 -25.09 11.68
CA PHE A 698 -8.43 -25.47 12.91
C PHE A 698 -9.21 -25.00 14.14
N ASN A 699 -9.63 -23.73 14.15
CA ASN A 699 -10.47 -23.15 15.19
C ASN A 699 -11.82 -23.85 15.31
N HIS A 700 -12.53 -24.07 14.20
CA HIS A 700 -13.83 -24.74 14.23
C HIS A 700 -13.75 -26.13 14.84
N TYR A 701 -12.76 -26.94 14.45
CA TYR A 701 -12.52 -28.26 15.04
C TYR A 701 -12.13 -28.15 16.52
N LYS A 702 -11.26 -27.20 16.88
CA LYS A 702 -10.81 -26.96 18.26
C LYS A 702 -11.97 -26.57 19.19
N TYR A 703 -12.78 -25.58 18.82
CA TYR A 703 -13.86 -25.07 19.67
C TYR A 703 -15.02 -26.05 19.80
N ASN A 704 -15.31 -26.81 18.74
CA ASN A 704 -16.36 -27.84 18.78
C ASN A 704 -15.87 -29.19 19.34
N LYS A 705 -14.60 -29.28 19.76
CA LYS A 705 -13.96 -30.52 20.27
C LYS A 705 -14.12 -31.71 19.31
N ILE A 706 -14.04 -31.44 18.00
CA ILE A 706 -14.22 -32.45 16.95
C ILE A 706 -12.85 -33.01 16.56
N ASN A 707 -12.68 -34.34 16.67
CA ASN A 707 -11.62 -35.16 16.07
C ASN A 707 -10.17 -34.59 16.16
N THR A 708 -9.43 -35.04 17.19
CA THR A 708 -8.05 -34.63 17.49
C THR A 708 -7.05 -34.86 16.35
N ASP A 709 -7.28 -35.86 15.49
CA ASP A 709 -6.30 -36.29 14.48
C ASP A 709 -6.19 -35.27 13.32
N LYS A 710 -7.26 -34.51 13.06
CA LYS A 710 -7.27 -33.48 12.00
C LYS A 710 -6.56 -32.20 12.40
N LEU A 711 -6.42 -31.91 13.69
CA LEU A 711 -5.79 -30.67 14.18
C LEU A 711 -4.30 -30.61 13.82
N GLY A 712 -3.58 -31.73 13.96
CA GLY A 712 -2.17 -31.82 13.56
C GLY A 712 -1.98 -31.55 12.07
N LEU A 713 -2.78 -32.19 11.21
CA LEU A 713 -2.75 -31.95 9.75
C LEU A 713 -3.03 -30.48 9.41
N LEU A 714 -4.08 -29.89 10.00
CA LEU A 714 -4.43 -28.48 9.76
C LEU A 714 -3.30 -27.55 10.19
N PHE A 715 -2.69 -27.81 11.36
CA PHE A 715 -1.57 -27.05 11.84
C PHE A 715 -0.35 -27.17 10.91
N ASP A 716 0.02 -28.39 10.49
CA ASP A 716 1.11 -28.62 9.53
C ASP A 716 0.87 -27.89 8.20
N LEU A 717 -0.35 -27.88 7.68
CA LEU A 717 -0.69 -27.12 6.47
C LEU A 717 -0.57 -25.61 6.68
N SER A 718 -0.97 -25.10 7.85
CA SER A 718 -0.80 -23.69 8.21
C SER A 718 0.68 -23.31 8.39
N SER A 719 1.49 -24.20 8.97
CA SER A 719 2.93 -24.06 9.17
C SER A 719 3.67 -24.07 7.82
N ARG A 720 3.26 -24.95 6.90
CA ARG A 720 3.72 -24.96 5.52
C ARG A 720 3.44 -23.63 4.82
N CYS A 721 2.24 -23.06 5.00
CA CYS A 721 1.91 -21.74 4.47
C CYS A 721 2.84 -20.65 5.04
N SER A 722 3.25 -20.76 6.31
CA SER A 722 4.20 -19.83 6.93
C SER A 722 5.53 -19.84 6.18
N SER A 723 6.12 -21.03 5.97
CA SER A 723 7.38 -21.17 5.22
C SER A 723 7.27 -20.77 3.76
N MET A 724 6.15 -21.12 3.08
CA MET A 724 5.86 -20.70 1.71
C MET A 724 5.83 -19.17 1.58
N SER A 725 5.27 -18.47 2.56
CA SER A 725 5.21 -17.01 2.53
C SER A 725 6.58 -16.35 2.77
N CYS A 726 7.42 -16.91 3.65
CA CYS A 726 8.82 -16.48 3.80
C CYS A 726 9.58 -16.59 2.47
N CYS A 727 9.52 -17.74 1.80
CA CYS A 727 10.14 -17.92 0.48
C CYS A 727 9.60 -16.94 -0.57
N GLU A 728 8.29 -16.69 -0.60
CA GLU A 728 7.68 -15.75 -1.56
C GLU A 728 8.07 -14.28 -1.33
N ILE A 729 8.35 -13.89 -0.09
CA ILE A 729 8.89 -12.56 0.25
C ILE A 729 10.35 -12.46 -0.18
N ASP A 730 11.14 -13.47 0.16
CA ASP A 730 12.59 -13.52 -0.05
C ASP A 730 13.00 -13.76 -1.49
N LYS A 731 12.13 -14.31 -2.35
CA LYS A 731 12.47 -14.57 -3.77
C LYS A 731 12.95 -13.34 -4.54
N ALA A 732 12.67 -12.13 -4.04
CA ALA A 732 13.17 -10.89 -4.63
C ALA A 732 14.68 -10.68 -4.43
N LYS A 733 15.28 -11.42 -3.49
CA LYS A 733 16.69 -11.38 -3.08
C LYS A 733 17.37 -12.75 -3.20
N LYS A 734 16.64 -13.85 -2.96
CA LYS A 734 17.09 -15.25 -2.93
C LYS A 734 16.46 -16.09 -4.06
N SER A 735 17.03 -17.24 -4.39
CA SER A 735 16.47 -18.17 -5.40
C SER A 735 15.96 -19.49 -4.80
N PHE A 736 14.78 -19.94 -5.23
CA PHE A 736 14.16 -21.20 -4.80
C PHE A 736 13.64 -22.00 -6.02
N GLU A 737 14.53 -22.53 -6.84
CA GLU A 737 14.20 -22.99 -8.22
C GLU A 737 13.23 -24.18 -8.27
N ASP A 738 13.41 -25.15 -7.38
CA ASP A 738 12.56 -26.34 -7.31
C ASP A 738 11.22 -26.12 -6.57
N LEU A 739 11.05 -24.94 -5.97
CA LEU A 739 9.85 -24.61 -5.21
C LEU A 739 8.75 -24.03 -6.12
N ASN A 740 7.66 -24.79 -6.28
CA ASN A 740 6.48 -24.32 -7.02
C ASN A 740 5.31 -24.01 -6.09
N ILE A 741 5.24 -22.77 -5.62
CA ILE A 741 4.22 -22.28 -4.68
C ILE A 741 2.79 -22.46 -5.21
N ASN A 742 2.56 -22.20 -6.50
CA ASN A 742 1.24 -22.37 -7.09
C ASN A 742 0.80 -23.83 -7.16
N LYS A 743 1.74 -24.77 -7.42
CA LYS A 743 1.46 -26.21 -7.36
C LYS A 743 1.08 -26.61 -5.93
N GLU A 744 1.82 -26.13 -4.95
CA GLU A 744 1.54 -26.45 -3.54
C GLU A 744 0.21 -25.87 -3.05
N ILE A 745 -0.11 -24.61 -3.38
CA ILE A 745 -1.42 -24.01 -3.08
C ILE A 745 -2.56 -24.87 -3.64
N LYS A 746 -2.41 -25.42 -4.85
CA LYS A 746 -3.42 -26.30 -5.45
C LYS A 746 -3.49 -27.65 -4.75
N LYS A 747 -2.34 -28.23 -4.36
CA LYS A 747 -2.26 -29.49 -3.61
C LYS A 747 -3.04 -29.38 -2.30
N ILE A 748 -2.78 -28.33 -1.52
CA ILE A 748 -3.47 -28.06 -0.25
C ILE A 748 -4.98 -27.84 -0.47
N LYS A 749 -5.37 -27.04 -1.48
CA LYS A 749 -6.79 -26.78 -1.78
C LYS A 749 -7.57 -28.04 -2.22
N ASN A 750 -6.87 -29.07 -2.69
CA ASN A 750 -7.44 -30.32 -3.15
C ASN A 750 -7.31 -31.45 -2.11
N THR A 751 -6.81 -31.17 -0.89
CA THR A 751 -6.78 -32.15 0.19
C THR A 751 -8.21 -32.63 0.48
N GLU A 752 -8.42 -33.94 0.39
CA GLU A 752 -9.73 -34.56 0.54
C GLU A 752 -10.33 -34.29 1.92
N GLY A 753 -11.63 -33.97 1.95
CA GLY A 753 -12.37 -33.68 3.18
C GLY A 753 -11.91 -32.40 3.91
N LEU A 754 -10.99 -31.63 3.33
CA LEU A 754 -10.51 -30.39 3.92
C LEU A 754 -11.31 -29.19 3.44
N PHE A 755 -11.67 -29.07 2.15
CA PHE A 755 -12.42 -27.94 1.60
C PHE A 755 -13.70 -28.36 0.88
N ASP A 756 -14.84 -27.85 1.35
CA ASP A 756 -16.14 -28.12 0.76
C ASP A 756 -16.43 -27.21 -0.44
N LEU A 757 -17.26 -27.72 -1.34
CA LEU A 757 -17.83 -26.96 -2.46
C LEU A 757 -19.30 -26.68 -2.18
N VAL A 758 -19.82 -25.59 -2.76
CA VAL A 758 -21.25 -25.26 -2.65
C VAL A 758 -22.10 -26.41 -3.21
N ASP A 759 -21.73 -26.90 -4.39
CA ASP A 759 -22.34 -28.07 -5.03
C ASP A 759 -21.34 -28.68 -6.02
N LYS A 760 -21.11 -30.00 -5.98
CA LYS A 760 -20.11 -30.65 -6.84
C LYS A 760 -20.46 -30.61 -8.33
N GLU A 761 -21.73 -30.50 -8.69
CA GLU A 761 -22.23 -30.56 -10.06
C GLU A 761 -22.67 -29.18 -10.59
N LEU A 762 -23.41 -28.43 -9.77
CA LEU A 762 -24.06 -27.18 -10.17
C LEU A 762 -23.21 -25.94 -9.86
N ASP A 763 -22.41 -25.99 -8.79
CA ASP A 763 -21.67 -24.83 -8.28
C ASP A 763 -20.37 -25.21 -7.55
N THR A 764 -19.31 -25.38 -8.32
CA THR A 764 -18.00 -25.83 -7.82
C THR A 764 -17.20 -24.75 -7.08
N ARG A 765 -17.82 -23.67 -6.63
CA ARG A 765 -17.17 -22.68 -5.76
C ARG A 765 -16.86 -23.33 -4.41
N ARG A 766 -15.68 -23.04 -3.84
CA ARG A 766 -15.35 -23.46 -2.48
C ARG A 766 -16.14 -22.66 -1.46
N ILE A 767 -16.64 -23.34 -0.43
CA ILE A 767 -17.21 -22.73 0.77
C ILE A 767 -16.07 -22.12 1.59
N LYS A 768 -16.28 -20.90 2.07
CA LYS A 768 -15.32 -20.13 2.87
C LYS A 768 -15.97 -19.65 4.16
N PRO A 769 -15.17 -19.36 5.21
CA PRO A 769 -15.68 -18.65 6.39
C PRO A 769 -16.36 -17.31 6.02
N TYR A 770 -17.43 -16.95 6.72
CA TYR A 770 -18.24 -15.76 6.46
C TYR A 770 -17.44 -14.46 6.34
N PHE A 771 -16.41 -14.24 7.17
CA PHE A 771 -15.60 -13.02 7.09
C PHE A 771 -14.90 -12.81 5.74
N PHE A 772 -14.69 -13.87 4.94
CA PHE A 772 -14.18 -13.73 3.56
C PHE A 772 -15.09 -12.91 2.64
N LYS A 773 -16.35 -12.68 3.01
CA LYS A 773 -17.26 -11.76 2.33
C LYS A 773 -16.73 -10.31 2.37
N PHE A 774 -16.13 -9.92 3.48
CA PHE A 774 -15.71 -8.54 3.74
C PHE A 774 -14.23 -8.30 3.43
N ILE A 775 -13.39 -9.33 3.53
CA ILE A 775 -11.96 -9.23 3.17
C ILE A 775 -11.70 -9.47 1.68
N GLY A 776 -10.59 -8.91 1.17
CA GLY A 776 -10.06 -9.21 -0.16
C GLY A 776 -9.56 -7.99 -0.93
N ASP A 777 -8.53 -8.22 -1.73
CA ASP A 777 -7.90 -7.21 -2.57
C ASP A 777 -8.73 -6.87 -3.82
N ASN A 778 -8.23 -5.93 -4.63
CA ASN A 778 -8.87 -5.54 -5.88
C ASN A 778 -9.00 -6.69 -6.88
N LYS A 779 -8.07 -7.65 -6.88
CA LYS A 779 -8.08 -8.82 -7.77
C LYS A 779 -9.21 -9.78 -7.38
N ALA A 780 -9.33 -10.11 -6.10
CA ALA A 780 -10.41 -10.92 -5.54
C ALA A 780 -11.77 -10.25 -5.75
N LYS A 781 -11.89 -8.95 -5.45
CA LYS A 781 -13.11 -8.17 -5.70
C LYS A 781 -13.49 -8.18 -7.19
N LYS A 782 -12.53 -8.02 -8.10
CA LYS A 782 -12.77 -8.10 -9.56
C LYS A 782 -13.21 -9.50 -9.99
N GLN A 783 -12.58 -10.55 -9.47
CA GLN A 783 -12.95 -11.93 -9.79
C GLN A 783 -14.35 -12.27 -9.30
N ARG A 784 -14.71 -11.86 -8.07
CA ARG A 784 -16.08 -11.94 -7.55
C ARG A 784 -17.06 -11.25 -8.48
N ARG A 785 -16.83 -9.98 -8.84
CA ARG A 785 -17.67 -9.24 -9.80
C ARG A 785 -17.85 -9.95 -11.13
N ILE A 786 -16.79 -10.53 -11.70
CA ILE A 786 -16.89 -11.30 -12.95
C ILE A 786 -17.77 -12.53 -12.77
N SER A 787 -17.60 -13.26 -11.66
CA SER A 787 -18.40 -14.44 -11.34
C SER A 787 -19.88 -14.08 -11.16
N ASN A 788 -20.15 -13.08 -10.32
CA ASN A 788 -21.49 -12.56 -10.04
C ASN A 788 -22.16 -12.08 -11.33
N ARG A 789 -21.44 -11.33 -12.18
CA ARG A 789 -21.97 -10.87 -13.47
C ARG A 789 -22.35 -12.04 -14.38
N LYS A 790 -21.52 -13.08 -14.46
CA LYS A 790 -21.84 -14.27 -15.27
C LYS A 790 -23.07 -15.01 -14.75
N HIS A 791 -23.22 -15.16 -13.43
CA HIS A 791 -24.41 -15.74 -12.83
C HIS A 791 -25.65 -14.89 -13.14
N ARG A 792 -25.56 -13.56 -12.94
CA ARG A 792 -26.65 -12.64 -13.25
C ARG A 792 -27.07 -12.68 -14.71
N GLU A 793 -26.11 -12.73 -15.63
CA GLU A 793 -26.36 -12.91 -17.06
C GLU A 793 -27.09 -14.22 -17.36
N LYS A 794 -26.76 -15.32 -16.66
CA LYS A 794 -27.40 -16.63 -16.82
C LYS A 794 -28.88 -16.61 -16.39
N ILE A 795 -29.19 -16.00 -15.25
CA ILE A 795 -30.58 -15.96 -14.71
C ILE A 795 -31.46 -14.90 -15.38
N ASP A 796 -30.87 -13.80 -15.86
CA ASP A 796 -31.63 -12.75 -16.57
C ASP A 796 -32.00 -13.15 -18.00
N LEU A 797 -31.16 -13.97 -18.67
CA LEU A 797 -31.32 -14.27 -20.10
C LEU A 797 -32.68 -14.90 -20.45
N PRO A 798 -33.23 -15.88 -19.70
CA PRO A 798 -34.56 -16.42 -19.97
C PRO A 798 -35.67 -15.37 -19.91
N ILE A 799 -35.65 -14.49 -18.90
CA ILE A 799 -36.63 -13.40 -18.75
C ILE A 799 -36.55 -12.43 -19.92
N ILE A 800 -35.34 -12.06 -20.34
CA ILE A 800 -35.11 -11.17 -21.48
C ILE A 800 -35.65 -11.80 -22.76
N ILE A 801 -35.36 -13.08 -23.01
CA ILE A 801 -35.85 -13.79 -24.19
C ILE A 801 -37.37 -13.82 -24.19
N ASN A 802 -37.99 -14.15 -23.07
CA ASN A 802 -39.45 -14.20 -22.97
C ASN A 802 -40.08 -12.81 -23.20
N TYR A 803 -39.56 -11.78 -22.52
CA TYR A 803 -39.99 -10.39 -22.70
C TYR A 803 -39.86 -9.93 -24.16
N CYS A 804 -38.74 -10.23 -24.80
CA CYS A 804 -38.51 -9.86 -26.19
C CYS A 804 -39.44 -10.60 -27.15
N LYS A 805 -39.75 -11.88 -26.89
CA LYS A 805 -40.74 -12.64 -27.66
C LYS A 805 -42.14 -12.04 -27.53
N GLU A 806 -42.59 -11.76 -26.31
CA GLU A 806 -43.91 -11.17 -26.02
C GLU A 806 -44.07 -9.79 -26.65
N ASN A 807 -43.01 -8.98 -26.67
CA ASN A 807 -43.02 -7.63 -27.21
C ASN A 807 -42.53 -7.55 -28.67
N LYS A 808 -42.34 -8.70 -29.36
CA LYS A 808 -41.88 -8.79 -30.76
C LYS A 808 -40.56 -8.05 -31.02
N ILE A 809 -39.64 -8.05 -30.06
CA ILE A 809 -38.33 -7.41 -30.14
C ILE A 809 -37.29 -8.42 -30.63
N GLU A 810 -36.74 -8.19 -31.82
CA GLU A 810 -35.69 -9.07 -32.36
C GLU A 810 -34.35 -8.85 -31.68
N ILE A 811 -33.84 -9.89 -30.98
CA ILE A 811 -32.56 -9.88 -30.26
C ILE A 811 -31.59 -10.96 -30.73
N ILE A 812 -31.96 -11.79 -31.71
CA ILE A 812 -31.06 -12.79 -32.29
C ILE A 812 -30.16 -12.09 -33.31
N LYS A 813 -28.85 -12.31 -33.22
CA LYS A 813 -27.86 -11.76 -34.14
C LYS A 813 -27.44 -12.78 -35.20
N GLU A 814 -27.30 -14.04 -34.80
CA GLU A 814 -26.78 -15.11 -35.65
C GLU A 814 -27.11 -16.46 -35.00
N ILE A 815 -27.44 -17.47 -35.82
CA ILE A 815 -27.52 -18.86 -35.39
C ILE A 815 -26.27 -19.56 -35.93
N LYS A 816 -25.46 -20.13 -35.04
CA LYS A 816 -24.25 -20.85 -35.44
C LYS A 816 -24.60 -22.23 -35.98
N ASP A 817 -23.73 -22.76 -36.83
CA ASP A 817 -23.86 -24.09 -37.46
C ASP A 817 -24.05 -25.25 -36.45
N ASN A 818 -23.64 -25.06 -35.18
CA ASN A 818 -23.85 -26.02 -34.10
C ASN A 818 -25.14 -25.78 -33.29
N GLY A 819 -26.10 -25.04 -33.83
CA GLY A 819 -27.37 -24.70 -33.19
C GLY A 819 -27.28 -23.63 -32.08
N LYS A 820 -26.08 -23.11 -31.75
CA LYS A 820 -25.95 -22.08 -30.70
C LYS A 820 -26.38 -20.71 -31.21
N ILE A 821 -27.38 -20.13 -30.54
CA ILE A 821 -27.88 -18.78 -30.82
C ILE A 821 -26.91 -17.75 -30.22
N LYS A 822 -26.56 -16.73 -31.02
CA LYS A 822 -25.80 -15.56 -30.59
C LYS A 822 -26.74 -14.37 -30.56
N TYR A 823 -26.88 -13.76 -29.39
CA TYR A 823 -27.76 -12.61 -29.18
C TYR A 823 -27.08 -11.27 -29.50
N ASN A 824 -27.88 -10.26 -29.82
CA ASN A 824 -27.46 -8.87 -29.98
C ASN A 824 -27.29 -8.22 -28.60
N ILE A 825 -26.06 -8.28 -28.08
CA ILE A 825 -25.71 -7.82 -26.73
C ILE A 825 -25.97 -6.32 -26.55
N ASP A 826 -25.72 -5.50 -27.57
CA ASP A 826 -25.86 -4.05 -27.46
C ASP A 826 -27.33 -3.66 -27.33
N LYS A 827 -28.20 -4.29 -28.12
CA LYS A 827 -29.66 -4.13 -28.01
C LYS A 827 -30.20 -4.59 -26.66
N ILE A 828 -29.71 -5.71 -26.14
CA ILE A 828 -30.09 -6.19 -24.79
C ILE A 828 -29.67 -5.18 -23.70
N LYS A 829 -28.47 -4.61 -23.80
CA LYS A 829 -28.00 -3.59 -22.84
C LYS A 829 -28.86 -2.34 -22.89
N GLU A 830 -29.24 -1.90 -24.08
CA GLU A 830 -30.12 -0.75 -24.28
C GLU A 830 -31.50 -0.99 -23.65
N LEU A 831 -32.10 -2.16 -23.90
CA LEU A 831 -33.37 -2.56 -23.29
C LEU A 831 -33.29 -2.55 -21.76
N LYS A 832 -32.27 -3.17 -21.17
CA LYS A 832 -32.04 -3.14 -19.71
C LYS A 832 -31.90 -1.72 -19.16
N LYS A 833 -31.37 -0.79 -19.95
CA LYS A 833 -31.14 0.60 -19.52
C LYS A 833 -32.39 1.47 -19.63
N ASN A 834 -33.20 1.28 -20.66
CA ASN A 834 -34.28 2.22 -21.00
C ASN A 834 -35.68 1.70 -20.64
N ASP A 835 -35.88 0.38 -20.59
CA ASP A 835 -37.20 -0.21 -20.39
C ASP A 835 -37.53 -0.42 -18.89
N ILE A 836 -38.56 0.28 -18.41
CA ILE A 836 -38.99 0.25 -17.00
C ILE A 836 -39.64 -1.10 -16.65
N LYS A 837 -40.40 -1.71 -17.56
CA LYS A 837 -41.11 -2.97 -17.31
C LYS A 837 -40.12 -4.13 -17.22
N LEU A 838 -39.20 -4.21 -18.18
CA LEU A 838 -38.12 -5.20 -18.14
C LEU A 838 -37.26 -5.04 -16.87
N LYS A 839 -36.91 -3.81 -16.49
CA LYS A 839 -36.19 -3.57 -15.23
C LYS A 839 -36.93 -4.10 -14.01
N LYS A 840 -38.26 -3.95 -13.96
CA LYS A 840 -39.06 -4.46 -12.84
C LYS A 840 -39.03 -5.99 -12.80
N LEU A 841 -39.19 -6.66 -13.95
CA LEU A 841 -39.08 -8.13 -14.05
C LEU A 841 -37.70 -8.64 -13.65
N LEU A 842 -36.64 -7.93 -14.06
CA LEU A 842 -35.27 -8.31 -13.70
C LEU A 842 -34.95 -8.11 -12.22
N LYS A 843 -35.72 -7.31 -11.46
CA LYS A 843 -35.52 -7.17 -10.01
C LYS A 843 -35.90 -8.42 -9.24
N ASP A 844 -36.78 -9.26 -9.79
CA ASP A 844 -37.16 -10.51 -9.14
C ASP A 844 -35.95 -11.46 -9.00
N ASN A 845 -34.95 -11.30 -9.87
CA ASN A 845 -33.67 -11.99 -9.79
C ASN A 845 -32.68 -11.41 -8.76
N ASP A 846 -32.96 -10.28 -8.12
CA ASP A 846 -32.04 -9.66 -7.15
C ASP A 846 -31.83 -10.57 -5.93
N LYS A 847 -32.92 -11.15 -5.40
CA LYS A 847 -32.87 -12.09 -4.28
C LYS A 847 -32.13 -13.38 -4.64
N ILE A 848 -32.38 -13.94 -5.84
CA ILE A 848 -31.69 -15.13 -6.34
C ILE A 848 -30.18 -14.88 -6.45
N GLN A 849 -29.81 -13.70 -6.96
CA GLN A 849 -28.41 -13.30 -7.07
C GLN A 849 -27.75 -13.17 -5.68
N GLU A 850 -28.43 -12.55 -4.72
CA GLU A 850 -27.94 -12.40 -3.34
C GLU A 850 -27.75 -13.75 -2.66
N GLU A 851 -28.74 -14.64 -2.73
CA GLU A 851 -28.66 -16.00 -2.20
C GLU A 851 -27.51 -16.79 -2.84
N TRP A 852 -27.29 -16.66 -4.16
CA TRP A 852 -26.17 -17.30 -4.83
C TRP A 852 -24.82 -16.73 -4.38
N GLU A 853 -24.73 -15.42 -4.14
CA GLU A 853 -23.51 -14.79 -3.62
C GLU A 853 -23.18 -15.28 -2.21
N ASP A 854 -24.20 -15.45 -1.36
CA ASP A 854 -24.03 -15.84 0.04
C ASP A 854 -23.80 -17.35 0.23
N LYS A 855 -24.25 -18.21 -0.68
CA LYS A 855 -24.04 -19.67 -0.62
C LYS A 855 -22.58 -20.13 -0.49
N MET A 856 -21.61 -19.32 -0.92
CA MET A 856 -20.19 -19.68 -0.80
C MET A 856 -19.56 -19.30 0.55
N TYR A 857 -20.34 -18.71 1.46
CA TYR A 857 -19.88 -18.25 2.77
C TYR A 857 -20.64 -18.97 3.88
N ASP A 858 -19.92 -19.53 4.83
CA ASP A 858 -20.48 -20.28 5.95
C ASP A 858 -20.33 -19.50 7.25
N LYS A 859 -21.49 -19.18 7.85
CA LYS A 859 -21.62 -18.50 9.15
C LYS A 859 -21.45 -19.48 10.33
N LEU A 860 -21.58 -20.78 10.11
CA LEU A 860 -21.52 -21.82 11.14
C LEU A 860 -20.08 -22.25 11.46
N ILE A 861 -19.10 -21.85 10.65
CA ILE A 861 -17.68 -22.06 10.97
C ILE A 861 -17.33 -21.24 12.22
N ASP A 862 -17.18 -21.91 13.35
CA ASP A 862 -16.71 -21.31 14.60
C ASP A 862 -15.24 -20.87 14.51
N THR A 863 -15.05 -19.58 14.28
CA THR A 863 -13.73 -18.95 14.28
C THR A 863 -13.88 -17.49 14.73
N PRO A 864 -12.87 -16.88 15.39
CA PRO A 864 -13.02 -15.55 15.96
C PRO A 864 -13.46 -14.48 14.95
N MET A 865 -12.92 -14.50 13.72
CA MET A 865 -13.36 -13.54 12.70
C MET A 865 -14.83 -13.70 12.31
N ASN A 866 -15.39 -14.91 12.31
CA ASN A 866 -16.83 -15.07 12.05
C ASN A 866 -17.66 -14.55 13.22
N TRP A 867 -17.22 -14.77 14.46
CA TRP A 867 -17.91 -14.23 15.64
C TRP A 867 -17.90 -12.69 15.63
N LEU A 868 -16.78 -12.06 15.23
CA LEU A 868 -16.71 -10.61 15.00
C LEU A 868 -17.78 -10.16 13.99
N GLU A 869 -17.90 -10.84 12.84
CA GLU A 869 -18.93 -10.47 11.86
C GLU A 869 -20.35 -10.60 12.40
N LEU A 870 -20.61 -11.59 13.26
CA LEU A 870 -21.92 -11.78 13.89
C LEU A 870 -22.22 -10.66 14.90
N GLU A 871 -21.24 -10.24 15.70
CA GLU A 871 -21.37 -9.07 16.59
C GLU A 871 -21.66 -7.80 15.79
N LEU A 872 -20.94 -7.59 14.67
CA LEU A 872 -21.13 -6.43 13.80
C LEU A 872 -22.45 -6.48 12.99
N ASP A 873 -23.00 -7.66 12.74
CA ASP A 873 -24.33 -7.84 12.14
C ASP A 873 -25.46 -7.43 13.13
N ASN A 874 -25.18 -7.42 14.44
CA ASN A 874 -26.15 -7.07 15.50
C ASN A 874 -26.16 -5.58 15.88
N ILE A 875 -25.32 -4.74 15.26
CA ILE A 875 -25.31 -3.30 15.54
C ILE A 875 -26.68 -2.70 15.20
N LYS A 876 -27.32 -2.07 16.18
CA LYS A 876 -28.67 -1.49 16.04
C LYS A 876 -28.72 -0.41 14.97
N ASP A 877 -29.85 -0.32 14.27
CA ASP A 877 -30.15 0.81 13.40
C ASP A 877 -30.39 2.08 14.23
N ALA A 878 -30.02 3.23 13.66
CA ALA A 878 -30.27 4.52 14.29
C ALA A 878 -31.77 4.83 14.36
N GLU A 879 -32.19 5.62 15.34
CA GLU A 879 -33.59 6.04 15.44
C GLU A 879 -34.09 6.77 14.18
N SER A 880 -35.32 6.48 13.78
CA SER A 880 -35.92 7.03 12.56
C SER A 880 -36.40 8.48 12.80
N ILE A 881 -35.56 9.44 12.42
CA ILE A 881 -35.92 10.86 12.41
C ILE A 881 -36.51 11.24 11.03
N PRO A 882 -37.60 12.03 10.95
CA PRO A 882 -38.13 12.55 9.69
C PRO A 882 -37.06 13.26 8.85
N THR A 883 -37.12 13.09 7.52
CA THR A 883 -36.14 13.70 6.61
C THR A 883 -36.63 15.05 6.13
N MET A 884 -35.79 16.07 6.32
CA MET A 884 -36.01 17.44 5.88
C MET A 884 -35.28 17.71 4.56
N GLN A 885 -35.78 18.65 3.76
CA GLN A 885 -35.11 19.08 2.55
C GLN A 885 -34.22 20.29 2.85
N VAL A 886 -33.03 20.33 2.24
CA VAL A 886 -32.11 21.48 2.38
C VAL A 886 -32.78 22.79 1.98
N ILE A 887 -33.68 22.77 0.98
CA ILE A 887 -34.40 23.96 0.52
C ILE A 887 -35.24 24.64 1.61
N GLN A 888 -35.68 23.88 2.62
CA GLN A 888 -36.46 24.42 3.75
C GLN A 888 -35.59 25.29 4.68
N LEU A 889 -34.27 25.15 4.60
CA LEU A 889 -33.30 25.89 5.41
C LEU A 889 -32.79 27.16 4.69
N ILE A 890 -33.27 27.45 3.49
CA ILE A 890 -32.82 28.60 2.69
C ILE A 890 -33.62 29.86 3.02
N LYS A 891 -32.94 31.01 3.12
CA LYS A 891 -33.57 32.33 3.25
C LYS A 891 -34.26 32.72 1.95
N LYS A 892 -35.48 33.26 2.04
CA LYS A 892 -36.21 33.78 0.88
C LYS A 892 -35.54 35.07 0.40
N SER A 893 -35.16 35.12 -0.88
CA SER A 893 -34.70 36.36 -1.54
C SER A 893 -35.86 37.05 -2.24
N HIS A 894 -36.00 38.36 -2.02
CA HIS A 894 -36.98 39.19 -2.74
C HIS A 894 -36.40 39.81 -4.04
N LYS A 895 -35.09 39.66 -4.28
CA LYS A 895 -34.42 40.15 -5.50
C LYS A 895 -34.44 39.07 -6.59
N VAL A 896 -34.65 39.48 -7.84
CA VAL A 896 -34.73 38.59 -9.02
C VAL A 896 -33.34 38.13 -9.43
N ALA A 897 -33.16 36.81 -9.58
CA ALA A 897 -31.92 36.18 -10.04
C ALA A 897 -31.78 36.28 -11.57
N ASN A 898 -30.54 36.29 -12.08
CA ASN A 898 -30.30 36.17 -13.52
C ASN A 898 -30.44 34.70 -13.97
N GLU A 899 -31.54 34.40 -14.65
CA GLU A 899 -31.90 33.04 -15.09
C GLU A 899 -30.83 32.37 -15.96
N GLN A 900 -30.16 33.13 -16.84
CA GLN A 900 -29.08 32.57 -17.67
C GLN A 900 -27.88 32.13 -16.84
N LYS A 901 -27.52 32.89 -15.79
CA LYS A 901 -26.44 32.50 -14.88
C LYS A 901 -26.83 31.30 -14.02
N VAL A 902 -28.08 31.27 -13.52
CA VAL A 902 -28.62 30.14 -12.74
C VAL A 902 -28.56 28.85 -13.56
N ASN A 903 -29.09 28.87 -14.78
CA ASN A 903 -29.14 27.70 -15.65
C ASN A 903 -27.74 27.17 -16.01
N LYS A 904 -26.78 28.06 -16.32
CA LYS A 904 -25.39 27.65 -16.57
C LYS A 904 -24.77 26.89 -15.41
N VAL A 905 -24.98 27.35 -14.17
CA VAL A 905 -24.46 26.66 -12.98
C VAL A 905 -25.14 25.31 -12.78
N ILE A 906 -26.46 25.24 -12.92
CA ILE A 906 -27.22 23.98 -12.78
C ILE A 906 -26.81 22.96 -13.84
N GLU A 907 -26.59 23.36 -15.08
CA GLU A 907 -26.08 22.50 -16.14
C GLU A 907 -24.67 21.99 -15.84
N ALA A 908 -23.77 22.85 -15.36
CA ALA A 908 -22.42 22.46 -14.96
C ALA A 908 -22.46 21.41 -13.82
N ILE A 909 -23.33 21.59 -12.83
CA ILE A 909 -23.52 20.63 -11.73
C ILE A 909 -24.12 19.30 -12.23
N LYS A 910 -25.10 19.34 -13.13
CA LYS A 910 -25.68 18.12 -13.75
C LYS A 910 -24.63 17.36 -14.56
N ALA A 911 -23.84 18.07 -15.38
CA ALA A 911 -22.74 17.49 -16.14
C ALA A 911 -21.68 16.86 -15.23
N LEU A 912 -21.32 17.54 -14.13
CA LEU A 912 -20.41 17.00 -13.13
C LEU A 912 -20.97 15.71 -12.50
N ASN A 913 -22.24 15.70 -12.12
CA ASN A 913 -22.90 14.51 -11.55
C ASN A 913 -22.83 13.30 -12.50
N ASP A 914 -23.13 13.52 -13.78
CA ASP A 914 -23.05 12.48 -14.80
C ASP A 914 -21.62 11.99 -15.03
N ASN A 915 -20.65 12.90 -15.04
CA ASN A 915 -19.22 12.55 -15.11
C ASN A 915 -18.81 11.68 -13.91
N ILE A 916 -19.20 12.07 -12.68
CA ILE A 916 -18.90 11.30 -11.46
C ILE A 916 -19.51 9.90 -11.54
N LYS A 917 -20.79 9.79 -11.94
CA LYS A 917 -21.46 8.49 -12.11
C LYS A 917 -20.72 7.63 -13.12
N ASN A 918 -20.40 8.19 -14.29
CA ASN A 918 -19.67 7.52 -15.35
C ASN A 918 -18.29 7.01 -14.87
N TYR A 919 -17.54 7.80 -14.09
CA TYR A 919 -16.25 7.36 -13.54
C TYR A 919 -16.42 6.25 -12.51
N LYS A 920 -17.39 6.36 -11.60
CA LYS A 920 -17.68 5.33 -10.59
C LYS A 920 -18.03 3.98 -11.24
N THR A 921 -18.83 3.99 -12.30
CA THR A 921 -19.28 2.77 -13.01
C THR A 921 -18.30 2.26 -14.07
N ASN A 922 -17.18 2.97 -14.33
CA ASN A 922 -16.23 2.53 -15.34
C ASN A 922 -15.32 1.42 -14.80
N ASP A 923 -15.55 0.18 -15.23
CA ASP A 923 -14.77 -1.00 -14.81
C ASP A 923 -13.32 -1.02 -15.31
N ASN A 924 -12.98 -0.16 -16.27
CA ASN A 924 -11.62 -0.08 -16.81
C ASN A 924 -10.72 0.85 -15.99
N LEU A 925 -11.28 1.66 -15.08
CA LEU A 925 -10.53 2.56 -14.21
C LEU A 925 -10.22 1.89 -12.87
N VAL A 926 -8.99 2.04 -12.40
CA VAL A 926 -8.57 1.66 -11.04
C VAL A 926 -9.10 2.68 -10.03
N TRP A 927 -9.25 2.30 -8.75
CA TRP A 927 -9.81 3.17 -7.71
C TRP A 927 -9.13 4.55 -7.65
N MET A 928 -7.80 4.62 -7.61
CA MET A 928 -7.06 5.88 -7.62
C MET A 928 -7.35 6.74 -8.87
N GLU A 929 -7.47 6.12 -10.06
CA GLU A 929 -7.81 6.85 -11.28
C GLU A 929 -9.22 7.43 -11.23
N LYS A 930 -10.18 6.71 -10.62
CA LYS A 930 -11.54 7.21 -10.40
C LYS A 930 -11.52 8.40 -9.46
N VAL A 931 -10.81 8.29 -8.34
CA VAL A 931 -10.66 9.36 -7.34
C VAL A 931 -10.06 10.62 -7.98
N ASN A 932 -8.95 10.48 -8.71
CA ASN A 932 -8.27 11.61 -9.35
C ASN A 932 -9.15 12.29 -10.41
N LYS A 933 -9.87 11.52 -11.25
CA LYS A 933 -10.78 12.10 -12.24
C LYS A 933 -11.94 12.85 -11.60
N ILE A 934 -12.51 12.30 -10.53
CA ILE A 934 -13.58 12.96 -9.77
C ILE A 934 -13.05 14.27 -9.17
N LYS A 935 -11.87 14.25 -8.53
CA LYS A 935 -11.23 15.43 -7.96
C LYS A 935 -10.98 16.51 -9.02
N GLN A 936 -10.46 16.13 -10.18
CA GLN A 936 -10.20 17.07 -11.27
C GLN A 936 -11.49 17.66 -11.86
N SER A 937 -12.53 16.84 -12.09
CA SER A 937 -13.81 17.33 -12.60
C SER A 937 -14.46 18.31 -11.63
N LYS A 938 -14.42 18.03 -10.32
CA LYS A 938 -14.88 18.97 -9.29
C LYS A 938 -14.11 20.29 -9.35
N LEU A 939 -12.77 20.24 -9.39
CA LEU A 939 -11.92 21.43 -9.47
C LEU A 939 -12.21 22.27 -10.74
N ASN A 940 -12.40 21.62 -11.89
CA ASN A 940 -12.73 22.29 -13.14
C ASN A 940 -14.09 22.99 -13.05
N THR A 941 -15.11 22.33 -12.49
CA THR A 941 -16.44 22.93 -12.28
C THR A 941 -16.37 24.10 -11.29
N CYS A 942 -15.57 24.01 -10.23
CA CYS A 942 -15.33 25.14 -9.33
C CYS A 942 -14.71 26.34 -10.06
N LYS A 943 -13.70 26.10 -10.93
CA LYS A 943 -13.08 27.14 -11.77
C LYS A 943 -14.09 27.77 -12.75
N GLU A 944 -14.96 26.96 -13.33
CA GLU A 944 -16.02 27.42 -14.24
C GLU A 944 -17.02 28.33 -13.52
N ILE A 945 -17.55 27.91 -12.37
CA ILE A 945 -18.53 28.69 -11.60
C ILE A 945 -17.92 30.01 -11.10
N LYS A 946 -16.65 30.00 -10.67
CA LYS A 946 -15.93 31.22 -10.27
C LYS A 946 -15.91 32.30 -11.36
N LYS A 947 -15.87 31.91 -12.64
CA LYS A 947 -15.85 32.86 -13.78
C LYS A 947 -17.20 33.55 -14.02
N ILE A 948 -18.31 32.95 -13.57
CA ILE A 948 -19.68 33.44 -13.86
C ILE A 948 -20.02 34.71 -13.05
N LYS A 949 -19.27 35.02 -11.97
CA LYS A 949 -19.46 36.17 -11.08
C LYS A 949 -20.92 36.29 -10.60
N LEU A 950 -21.26 35.49 -9.58
CA LEU A 950 -22.61 35.42 -8.99
C LEU A 950 -22.78 36.43 -7.84
N ASN A 951 -23.98 36.97 -7.69
CA ASN A 951 -24.40 37.74 -6.51
C ASN A 951 -25.30 36.91 -5.57
N LYS A 952 -25.76 37.49 -4.45
CA LYS A 952 -26.65 36.79 -3.47
C LYS A 952 -27.97 36.32 -4.12
N ALA A 953 -28.58 37.10 -5.00
CA ALA A 953 -29.84 36.75 -5.67
C ALA A 953 -29.63 35.57 -6.64
N ASP A 954 -28.56 35.60 -7.44
CA ASP A 954 -28.17 34.51 -8.35
C ASP A 954 -27.94 33.21 -7.57
N LEU A 955 -27.24 33.27 -6.43
CA LEU A 955 -27.00 32.10 -5.56
C LEU A 955 -28.27 31.57 -4.91
N SER A 956 -29.20 32.43 -4.52
CA SER A 956 -30.53 32.02 -4.04
C SER A 956 -31.29 31.26 -5.13
N GLY A 957 -31.30 31.80 -6.36
CA GLY A 957 -31.91 31.15 -7.53
C GLY A 957 -31.28 29.78 -7.83
N ILE A 958 -29.96 29.67 -7.77
CA ILE A 958 -29.23 28.40 -7.97
C ILE A 958 -29.59 27.37 -6.90
N LEU A 959 -29.62 27.76 -5.62
CA LEU A 959 -29.96 26.83 -4.56
C LEU A 959 -31.43 26.39 -4.67
N ILE A 960 -32.36 27.31 -4.98
CA ILE A 960 -33.78 26.97 -5.16
C ILE A 960 -33.98 26.03 -6.35
N GLU A 961 -33.41 26.35 -7.52
CA GLU A 961 -33.57 25.54 -8.73
C GLU A 961 -32.87 24.18 -8.59
N GLY A 962 -31.62 24.19 -8.10
CA GLY A 962 -30.83 22.99 -7.93
C GLY A 962 -31.43 22.01 -6.91
N LEU A 963 -31.96 22.50 -5.79
CA LEU A 963 -32.59 21.67 -4.78
C LEU A 963 -34.05 21.28 -5.14
N ASN A 964 -34.76 22.06 -5.96
CA ASN A 964 -36.08 21.67 -6.47
C ASN A 964 -36.03 20.64 -7.61
N SER A 965 -34.92 20.56 -8.35
CA SER A 965 -34.73 19.69 -9.53
C SER A 965 -34.87 18.17 -9.29
N ILE A 966 -35.24 17.77 -8.07
CA ILE A 966 -35.25 16.39 -7.54
C ILE A 966 -36.67 15.87 -7.30
N LYS A 967 -37.70 16.70 -7.51
CA LYS A 967 -39.11 16.26 -7.41
C LYS A 967 -39.48 15.41 -8.63
N LYS A 968 -39.69 14.10 -8.43
CA LYS A 968 -40.31 13.21 -9.42
C LYS A 968 -41.67 12.75 -8.87
N ASN A 969 -42.77 13.07 -9.57
CA ASN A 969 -44.15 12.77 -9.14
C ASN A 969 -44.49 13.24 -7.71
N LYS A 970 -44.14 14.49 -7.35
CA LYS A 970 -44.34 15.08 -6.01
C LYS A 970 -43.65 14.31 -4.85
N LYS A 971 -42.83 13.30 -5.13
CA LYS A 971 -41.99 12.59 -4.16
C LYS A 971 -40.52 12.96 -4.34
N ILE A 972 -39.78 12.90 -3.24
CA ILE A 972 -38.34 13.20 -3.19
C ILE A 972 -37.58 12.08 -3.91
N ASP A 973 -36.79 12.40 -4.94
CA ASP A 973 -35.81 11.46 -5.48
C ASP A 973 -34.58 11.39 -4.57
N THR A 974 -34.66 10.57 -3.53
CA THR A 974 -33.58 10.29 -2.58
C THR A 974 -32.34 9.65 -3.22
N LYS A 975 -32.34 9.38 -4.53
CA LYS A 975 -31.19 8.85 -5.29
C LYS A 975 -30.44 9.91 -6.09
N SER A 976 -30.87 11.17 -6.06
CA SER A 976 -30.18 12.26 -6.76
C SER A 976 -29.03 12.82 -5.91
N SER A 977 -27.79 12.54 -6.31
CA SER A 977 -26.57 13.12 -5.73
C SER A 977 -26.37 14.62 -6.03
N ILE A 978 -27.32 15.27 -6.71
CA ILE A 978 -27.22 16.66 -7.13
C ILE A 978 -27.17 17.61 -5.94
N GLU A 979 -27.94 17.39 -4.87
CA GLU A 979 -27.93 18.27 -3.68
C GLU A 979 -26.54 18.30 -3.03
N SER A 980 -25.96 17.12 -2.80
CA SER A 980 -24.63 17.00 -2.18
C SER A 980 -23.55 17.65 -3.04
N ILE A 981 -23.56 17.40 -4.35
CA ILE A 981 -22.58 17.99 -5.29
C ILE A 981 -22.76 19.51 -5.38
N LEU A 982 -24.00 20.00 -5.42
CA LEU A 982 -24.29 21.42 -5.46
C LEU A 982 -23.74 22.13 -4.23
N LEU A 983 -24.06 21.63 -3.03
CA LEU A 983 -23.57 22.19 -1.77
C LEU A 983 -22.04 22.13 -1.72
N GLU A 984 -21.44 20.98 -2.03
CA GLU A 984 -19.99 20.80 -2.07
C GLU A 984 -19.31 21.87 -2.93
N ILE A 985 -19.74 22.00 -4.18
CA ILE A 985 -19.12 22.89 -5.15
C ILE A 985 -19.33 24.36 -4.75
N LEU A 986 -20.51 24.72 -4.27
CA LEU A 986 -20.77 26.09 -3.82
C LEU A 986 -19.96 26.44 -2.57
N PHE A 987 -19.76 25.51 -1.62
CA PHE A 987 -18.86 25.72 -0.48
C PHE A 987 -17.39 25.80 -0.89
N GLN A 988 -16.93 24.99 -1.86
CA GLN A 988 -15.56 25.12 -2.39
C GLN A 988 -15.33 26.45 -3.12
N VAL A 989 -16.39 27.06 -3.68
CA VAL A 989 -16.31 28.33 -4.39
C VAL A 989 -16.46 29.55 -3.48
N TYR A 990 -17.43 29.53 -2.56
CA TYR A 990 -17.86 30.68 -1.76
C TYR A 990 -17.61 30.52 -0.25
N GLY A 991 -17.25 29.32 0.20
CA GLY A 991 -16.98 28.96 1.59
C GLY A 991 -18.05 29.45 2.58
N ILE A 992 -17.62 30.03 3.69
CA ILE A 992 -18.52 30.47 4.79
C ILE A 992 -19.49 31.56 4.33
N GLY A 993 -19.14 32.34 3.29
CA GLY A 993 -20.05 33.33 2.71
C GLY A 993 -21.37 32.74 2.22
N LEU A 994 -21.40 31.44 1.88
CA LEU A 994 -22.60 30.72 1.50
C LEU A 994 -23.61 30.58 2.66
N LEU A 995 -23.16 30.57 3.92
CA LEU A 995 -24.05 30.47 5.09
C LEU A 995 -25.03 31.63 5.19
N THR A 996 -24.69 32.79 4.61
CA THR A 996 -25.61 33.94 4.54
C THR A 996 -26.90 33.63 3.79
N MET A 997 -26.92 32.57 2.96
CA MET A 997 -28.09 32.10 2.22
C MET A 997 -29.00 31.16 3.05
N PHE A 998 -28.56 30.71 4.23
CA PHE A 998 -29.27 29.77 5.09
C PHE A 998 -29.86 30.47 6.32
N LYS A 999 -31.02 30.01 6.76
CA LYS A 999 -31.66 30.41 8.03
C LYS A 999 -30.76 30.02 9.20
N ASN A 1000 -30.64 30.89 10.19
CA ASN A 1000 -29.92 30.55 11.42
C ASN A 1000 -30.83 29.68 12.32
N GLY A 1001 -30.26 29.00 13.32
CA GLY A 1001 -31.02 28.16 14.26
C GLY A 1001 -32.20 28.90 14.95
N GLY A 1002 -32.03 30.18 15.27
CA GLY A 1002 -33.07 31.04 15.89
C GLY A 1002 -34.26 31.36 14.97
N ASP A 1003 -34.00 31.71 13.71
CA ASP A 1003 -35.03 32.03 12.70
C ASP A 1003 -36.02 30.86 12.45
N SER A 1004 -35.62 29.63 12.81
CA SER A 1004 -36.40 28.41 12.61
C SER A 1004 -37.38 28.13 13.77
N GLN A 1005 -37.16 28.71 14.95
CA GLN A 1005 -38.03 28.59 16.12
C GLN A 1005 -39.17 29.63 16.11
N GLU A 1006 -38.91 30.87 15.65
CA GLU A 1006 -39.94 31.91 15.53
C GLU A 1006 -41.06 31.52 14.54
N GLU A 1007 -40.75 30.84 13.43
CA GLU A 1007 -41.77 30.36 12.48
C GLU A 1007 -42.67 29.25 13.05
N LYS A 1008 -42.25 28.55 14.12
CA LYS A 1008 -43.11 27.57 14.82
C LYS A 1008 -44.07 28.26 15.79
N GLU A 1009 -43.63 29.28 16.52
CA GLU A 1009 -44.51 30.02 17.44
C GLU A 1009 -45.62 30.79 16.70
N VAL A 1010 -45.33 31.30 15.50
CA VAL A 1010 -46.32 32.02 14.66
C VAL A 1010 -47.40 31.08 14.07
N LYS A 1011 -47.19 29.76 14.05
CA LYS A 1011 -48.20 28.78 13.59
C LYS A 1011 -49.07 28.19 14.70
N THR A 1012 -48.82 28.55 15.95
CA THR A 1012 -49.62 28.15 17.13
C THR A 1012 -50.47 29.28 17.71
N LYS A 1013 -50.59 30.41 16.99
CA LYS A 1013 -51.56 31.47 17.27
C LYS A 1013 -52.64 31.54 16.22
#